data_AF-A0A4V4ITT0-F1
#
_entry.id   AF-A0A4V4ITT0-F1
#
_cell.length_a   1.000
_cell.length_b   1.000
_cell.length_c   1.000
_cell.angle_alpha   90.00
_cell.angle_beta   90.00
_cell.angle_gamma   90.00
#
_symmetry.space_group_name_H-M   'P 1'
#
loop_
_entity.id
_entity.type
_entity.pdbx_description
1 polymer ?
#
loop_
_entity_poly.entity_id
_entity_poly.type
_entity_poly.pdbx_seq_one_letter_code
_entity_poly.pdbx_strand_id
1 'polypeptide(L)'
;MTQSKSSTLEASYPTAVTEIAKACHILDAQVEDAYPCTPQQIQQISEDRCEVFHLILSFGLNGDLERWIRSVQKVVSMNSILRTRIVCHQSKFLQIVTTEEHTTEYLTGDVEQFLNDEKAFEMNLGTPLFRTAVIGRRFVATIHHAVMDYWSLNSFLRGDAAMLYLGQEPIHRAAFKDFVSLCAGIDRAKADSFWAARFRGSVSIYPPLPASAIARPSEKLEKTITLNLMSRGIAESHIAWYAEAAWALTIATYADNESIAYGIVMSGRSSMLGDAGNTLGPTTVELPVLITVQPSMTVDALVKGRATALRELKSNPLFLQYSLEIIAATNNTARIASKFQSLFNIVPPQPISLPTTEEESKSVSLERVIKRSHGGFALTFLCRLVDESIILEALYDPALLDRDHVDRILNQFEHDLRTLIEVPADTRLGDLQRLSPQDRDDLIRWHTLSHETDNSRFHALRGFDVCPSNQTWIVAPKNIDQLVPVGSIGELLVEMTPSTRDLSTQASHLSPRWLENFRPSGTTLRRTGELGKYSQDGSLVYIGKRENRIKLGSRIVQLEAIEETIRSCNQVKDIVVVSKIISGRTRLVAVVTLKGIEAAAKDPWQLQPLPAALISTTNDCLHVVRQNAEMSLELNDVPVVWHVVSSLPRIKGRDIDREAVRLWLKDVK
;
A
#
# COMPACT_ATOMS: atom_id res chain seq x y z
N MET A 1 -33.77 42.69 2.02
CA MET A 1 -34.40 41.46 2.51
C MET A 1 -33.30 40.61 3.13
N THR A 2 -33.33 40.50 4.44
CA THR A 2 -32.36 39.82 5.32
C THR A 2 -32.33 38.33 5.03
N GLN A 3 -31.25 37.83 4.43
CA GLN A 3 -30.98 36.40 4.34
C GLN A 3 -30.65 35.86 5.74
N SER A 4 -31.39 34.82 6.11
CA SER A 4 -31.26 34.01 7.31
C SER A 4 -29.82 33.53 7.51
N LYS A 5 -29.17 33.97 8.59
CA LYS A 5 -27.95 33.34 9.13
C LYS A 5 -28.25 31.85 9.39
N SER A 6 -27.51 30.95 8.73
CA SER A 6 -27.56 29.51 9.01
C SER A 6 -26.92 29.27 10.38
N SER A 7 -27.75 29.08 11.40
CA SER A 7 -27.42 29.11 12.82
C SER A 7 -27.06 27.73 13.41
N THR A 8 -26.15 26.97 12.80
CA THR A 8 -25.80 25.64 13.32
C THR A 8 -24.90 25.70 14.57
N LEU A 9 -24.03 26.70 14.72
CA LEU A 9 -23.20 26.87 15.94
C LEU A 9 -23.78 27.76 17.02
N GLU A 10 -24.35 28.92 16.67
CA GLU A 10 -24.91 29.87 17.67
C GLU A 10 -26.01 29.20 18.52
N ALA A 11 -26.74 28.24 17.95
CA ALA A 11 -27.79 27.50 18.66
C ALA A 11 -27.26 26.38 19.58
N SER A 12 -26.02 25.89 19.38
CA SER A 12 -25.49 24.75 20.15
C SER A 12 -24.36 25.12 21.12
N TYR A 13 -23.50 26.12 20.83
CA TYR A 13 -22.34 26.45 21.66
C TYR A 13 -21.87 27.92 21.53
N PRO A 14 -22.49 28.91 22.22
CA PRO A 14 -22.07 30.31 22.16
C PRO A 14 -20.62 30.56 22.62
N THR A 15 -20.16 29.81 23.64
CA THR A 15 -18.78 29.85 24.14
C THR A 15 -17.75 29.23 23.20
N ALA A 16 -18.17 28.39 22.24
CA ALA A 16 -17.25 27.75 21.30
C ALA A 16 -16.82 28.69 20.17
N VAL A 17 -17.64 29.67 19.78
CA VAL A 17 -17.31 30.57 18.66
C VAL A 17 -16.08 31.42 18.97
N THR A 18 -15.98 31.98 20.17
CA THR A 18 -14.82 32.78 20.60
C THR A 18 -13.53 31.93 20.70
N GLU A 19 -13.63 30.70 21.22
CA GLU A 19 -12.48 29.78 21.30
C GLU A 19 -12.01 29.36 19.90
N ILE A 20 -12.94 29.07 19.00
CA ILE A 20 -12.68 28.71 17.60
C ILE A 20 -12.06 29.90 16.85
N ALA A 21 -12.63 31.10 16.97
CA ALA A 21 -12.11 32.30 16.33
C ALA A 21 -10.68 32.60 16.79
N LYS A 22 -10.42 32.46 18.09
CA LYS A 22 -9.06 32.57 18.67
C LYS A 22 -8.11 31.51 18.11
N ALA A 23 -8.53 30.26 17.99
CA ALA A 23 -7.72 29.18 17.40
C ALA A 23 -7.43 29.43 15.90
N CYS A 24 -8.33 30.12 15.21
CA CYS A 24 -8.14 30.58 13.84
C CYS A 24 -7.39 31.92 13.74
N HIS A 25 -7.00 32.57 14.84
CA HIS A 25 -6.39 33.91 14.82
C HIS A 25 -7.25 34.98 14.09
N ILE A 26 -8.58 34.92 14.25
CA ILE A 26 -9.54 35.88 13.69
C ILE A 26 -10.50 36.41 14.75
N LEU A 27 -11.26 37.45 14.42
CA LEU A 27 -12.34 37.96 15.27
C LEU A 27 -13.59 37.08 15.18
N ASP A 28 -14.37 36.99 16.26
CA ASP A 28 -15.63 36.24 16.32
C ASP A 28 -16.59 36.61 15.18
N ALA A 29 -16.66 37.91 14.84
CA ALA A 29 -17.50 38.42 13.77
C ALA A 29 -17.07 37.99 12.35
N GLN A 30 -15.85 37.45 12.22
CA GLN A 30 -15.30 36.96 10.95
C GLN A 30 -15.58 35.46 10.72
N VAL A 31 -16.23 34.77 11.66
CA VAL A 31 -16.69 33.39 11.47
C VAL A 31 -18.02 33.41 10.71
N GLU A 32 -18.02 32.90 9.47
CA GLU A 32 -19.21 32.80 8.62
C GLU A 32 -20.03 31.54 8.92
N ASP A 33 -19.35 30.40 9.01
CA ASP A 33 -19.94 29.09 9.22
C ASP A 33 -18.91 28.16 9.87
N ALA A 34 -19.37 27.13 10.58
CA ALA A 34 -18.51 26.04 10.99
C ALA A 34 -19.22 24.70 11.03
N TYR A 35 -18.50 23.64 10.65
CA TYR A 35 -19.05 22.29 10.54
C TYR A 35 -17.93 21.24 10.59
N PRO A 36 -18.25 19.96 10.88
CA PRO A 36 -17.23 18.91 10.97
C PRO A 36 -16.42 18.73 9.67
N CYS A 37 -15.15 18.35 9.80
CA CYS A 37 -14.34 17.86 8.68
C CYS A 37 -14.87 16.52 8.16
N THR A 38 -14.74 16.28 6.85
CA THR A 38 -14.93 14.92 6.30
C THR A 38 -13.79 14.01 6.76
N PRO A 39 -13.97 12.67 6.74
CA PRO A 39 -12.87 11.76 7.04
C PRO A 39 -11.61 11.99 6.20
N GLN A 40 -11.78 12.31 4.91
CA GLN A 40 -10.66 12.64 4.03
C GLN A 40 -9.89 13.86 4.53
N GLN A 41 -10.58 14.94 4.94
CA GLN A 41 -9.91 16.12 5.46
C GLN A 41 -9.17 15.84 6.76
N ILE A 42 -9.74 15.00 7.63
CA ILE A 42 -9.08 14.57 8.86
C ILE A 42 -7.80 13.80 8.54
N GLN A 43 -7.84 12.86 7.59
CA GLN A 43 -6.65 12.14 7.15
C GLN A 43 -5.58 13.11 6.64
N GLN A 44 -5.93 14.04 5.75
CA GLN A 44 -4.99 14.98 5.15
C GLN A 44 -4.38 15.99 6.14
N ILE A 45 -5.10 16.35 7.21
CA ILE A 45 -4.60 17.31 8.22
C ILE A 45 -3.89 16.63 9.40
N SER A 46 -4.15 15.34 9.64
CA SER A 46 -3.60 14.59 10.78
C SER A 46 -2.33 13.81 10.43
N GLU A 47 -2.03 13.63 9.15
CA GLU A 47 -0.73 13.11 8.74
C GLU A 47 0.36 14.11 9.16
N ASP A 48 1.49 13.63 9.69
CA ASP A 48 2.70 14.43 9.97
C ASP A 48 3.35 15.03 8.68
N ARG A 49 2.55 15.19 7.62
CA ARG A 49 2.93 15.58 6.28
C ARG A 49 1.93 16.62 5.77
N CYS A 50 2.39 17.86 5.70
CA CYS A 50 1.64 18.93 5.03
C CYS A 50 1.64 18.68 3.50
N GLU A 51 0.61 18.01 2.99
CA GLU A 51 0.43 17.81 1.54
C GLU A 51 -0.11 19.09 0.90
N VAL A 52 0.73 19.74 0.07
CA VAL A 52 0.39 21.01 -0.58
C VAL A 52 0.63 20.96 -2.10
N PHE A 53 -0.31 21.53 -2.83
CA PHE A 53 -0.16 21.84 -4.25
C PHE A 53 0.41 23.25 -4.41
N HIS A 54 1.41 23.39 -5.28
CA HIS A 54 1.83 24.67 -5.82
C HIS A 54 1.44 24.75 -7.30
N LEU A 55 0.62 25.73 -7.63
CA LEU A 55 0.17 26.01 -8.98
C LEU A 55 0.88 27.28 -9.47
N ILE A 56 1.71 27.15 -10.51
CA ILE A 56 2.56 28.24 -11.00
C ILE A 56 2.15 28.60 -12.42
N LEU A 57 1.75 29.86 -12.59
CA LEU A 57 1.35 30.44 -13.86
C LEU A 57 2.32 31.55 -14.24
N SER A 58 2.71 31.61 -15.51
CA SER A 58 3.56 32.69 -16.04
C SER A 58 2.76 33.57 -16.99
N PHE A 59 3.00 34.89 -16.91
CA PHE A 59 2.32 35.88 -17.75
C PHE A 59 3.31 36.56 -18.69
N GLY A 60 3.10 36.38 -20.00
CA GLY A 60 3.84 37.11 -21.03
C GLY A 60 3.53 38.61 -21.00
N LEU A 61 4.23 39.42 -21.78
CA LEU A 61 4.12 40.89 -21.73
C LEU A 61 2.69 41.42 -21.94
N ASN A 62 1.90 40.74 -22.76
CA ASN A 62 0.52 41.10 -23.08
C ASN A 62 -0.53 40.47 -22.14
N GLY A 63 -0.09 39.62 -21.20
CA GLY A 63 -0.97 39.00 -20.21
C GLY A 63 -1.36 39.96 -19.09
N ASP A 64 -2.65 40.00 -18.74
CA ASP A 64 -3.18 40.86 -17.69
C ASP A 64 -3.18 40.12 -16.34
N LEU A 65 -2.03 40.14 -15.66
CA LEU A 65 -1.86 39.51 -14.35
C LEU A 65 -2.85 40.06 -13.31
N GLU A 66 -3.17 41.35 -13.36
CA GLU A 66 -4.10 41.97 -12.41
C GLU A 66 -5.54 41.49 -12.63
N ARG A 67 -5.95 41.28 -13.88
CA ARG A 67 -7.23 40.64 -14.19
C ARG A 67 -7.27 39.19 -13.71
N TRP A 68 -6.16 38.47 -13.81
CA TRP A 68 -6.07 37.12 -13.25
C TRP A 68 -6.27 37.12 -11.73
N ILE A 69 -5.58 38.01 -11.00
CA ILE A 69 -5.70 38.16 -9.55
C ILE A 69 -7.16 38.44 -9.16
N ARG A 70 -7.82 39.40 -9.82
CA ARG A 70 -9.25 39.69 -9.59
C ARG A 70 -10.15 38.50 -9.87
N SER A 71 -9.84 37.71 -10.90
CA SER A 71 -10.58 36.50 -11.26
C SER A 71 -10.47 35.46 -10.13
N VAL A 72 -9.26 35.22 -9.62
CA VAL A 72 -9.03 34.31 -8.49
C VAL A 72 -9.74 34.79 -7.23
N GLN A 73 -9.64 36.09 -6.88
CA GLN A 73 -10.35 36.67 -5.74
C GLN A 73 -11.86 36.46 -5.85
N LYS A 74 -12.42 36.62 -7.05
CA LYS A 74 -13.84 36.35 -7.29
C LYS A 74 -14.17 34.88 -7.08
N VAL A 75 -13.36 33.93 -7.58
CA VAL A 75 -13.56 32.49 -7.32
C VAL A 75 -13.53 32.17 -5.83
N VAL A 76 -12.57 32.71 -5.08
CA VAL A 76 -12.47 32.50 -3.62
C VAL A 76 -13.71 33.04 -2.90
N SER A 77 -14.21 34.22 -3.29
CA SER A 77 -15.43 34.79 -2.69
C SER A 77 -16.67 33.91 -2.90
N MET A 78 -16.75 33.19 -4.02
CA MET A 78 -17.89 32.35 -4.38
C MET A 78 -17.83 30.95 -3.75
N ASN A 79 -16.65 30.51 -3.28
CA ASN A 79 -16.43 29.13 -2.83
C ASN A 79 -15.85 29.11 -1.41
N SER A 80 -16.71 28.85 -0.41
CA SER A 80 -16.35 28.87 1.01
C SER A 80 -15.16 27.97 1.39
N ILE A 81 -14.96 26.85 0.68
CA ILE A 81 -13.84 25.92 0.93
C ILE A 81 -12.46 26.60 0.77
N LEU A 82 -12.35 27.60 -0.11
CA LEU A 82 -11.10 28.35 -0.33
C LEU A 82 -10.85 29.42 0.74
N ARG A 83 -11.85 29.69 1.58
CA ARG A 83 -11.81 30.58 2.77
C ARG A 83 -11.90 29.79 4.08
N THR A 84 -11.63 28.50 4.02
CA THR A 84 -11.78 27.60 5.17
C THR A 84 -10.44 27.41 5.88
N ARG A 85 -10.49 27.46 7.21
CA ARG A 85 -9.41 27.03 8.11
C ARG A 85 -9.88 25.77 8.86
N ILE A 86 -8.96 24.89 9.25
CA ILE A 86 -9.29 23.70 10.05
C ILE A 86 -8.73 23.85 11.46
N VAL A 87 -9.54 23.57 12.48
CA VAL A 87 -9.12 23.58 13.89
C VAL A 87 -9.47 22.26 14.56
N CYS A 88 -8.68 21.89 15.57
CA CYS A 88 -9.03 20.80 16.49
C CYS A 88 -9.58 21.41 17.78
N HIS A 89 -10.88 21.20 18.04
CA HIS A 89 -11.56 21.65 19.26
C HIS A 89 -12.19 20.44 19.94
N GLN A 90 -11.84 20.22 21.21
CA GLN A 90 -12.34 19.07 22.00
C GLN A 90 -12.17 17.72 21.27
N SER A 91 -11.01 17.50 20.68
CA SER A 91 -10.68 16.28 19.90
C SER A 91 -11.55 16.06 18.65
N LYS A 92 -12.21 17.12 18.15
CA LYS A 92 -12.94 17.11 16.88
C LYS A 92 -12.33 18.11 15.91
N PHE A 93 -12.14 17.69 14.68
CA PHE A 93 -11.71 18.58 13.59
C PHE A 93 -12.91 19.28 12.99
N LEU A 94 -12.86 20.61 12.98
CA LEU A 94 -13.89 21.51 12.47
C LEU A 94 -13.33 22.36 11.33
N GLN A 95 -14.15 22.54 10.30
CA GLN A 95 -13.96 23.48 9.22
C GLN A 95 -14.58 24.81 9.61
N ILE A 96 -13.81 25.89 9.54
CA ILE A 96 -14.21 27.24 9.90
C ILE A 96 -14.15 28.10 8.66
N VAL A 97 -15.30 28.54 8.15
CA VAL A 97 -15.39 29.43 6.99
C VAL A 97 -15.24 30.86 7.49
N THR A 98 -14.32 31.63 6.91
CA THR A 98 -14.04 33.01 7.35
C THR A 98 -14.58 34.04 6.36
N THR A 99 -15.13 35.15 6.84
CA THR A 99 -15.56 36.28 5.98
C THR A 99 -14.39 37.18 5.53
N GLU A 100 -13.14 36.77 5.75
CA GLU A 100 -11.97 37.55 5.35
C GLU A 100 -11.89 37.63 3.82
N GLU A 101 -11.56 38.81 3.32
CA GLU A 101 -11.32 39.01 1.90
C GLU A 101 -9.98 38.40 1.49
N HIS A 102 -9.96 37.70 0.36
CA HIS A 102 -8.74 37.08 -0.16
C HIS A 102 -7.82 38.12 -0.78
N THR A 103 -6.59 38.19 -0.28
CA THR A 103 -5.53 39.05 -0.83
C THR A 103 -4.43 38.23 -1.47
N THR A 104 -3.86 38.72 -2.56
CA THR A 104 -2.65 38.14 -3.17
C THR A 104 -1.42 38.92 -2.70
N GLU A 105 -0.43 38.22 -2.17
CA GLU A 105 0.81 38.83 -1.71
C GLU A 105 1.73 39.18 -2.89
N TYR A 106 2.39 40.33 -2.84
CA TYR A 106 3.41 40.70 -3.84
C TYR A 106 4.79 40.52 -3.22
N LEU A 107 5.54 39.55 -3.74
CA LEU A 107 6.83 39.14 -3.20
C LEU A 107 7.95 39.50 -4.19
N THR A 108 9.11 39.83 -3.64
CA THR A 108 10.34 40.03 -4.41
C THR A 108 11.16 38.75 -4.44
N GLY A 109 11.95 38.53 -5.49
CA GLY A 109 12.90 37.42 -5.58
C GLY A 109 12.55 36.44 -6.69
N ASP A 110 12.87 35.17 -6.45
CA ASP A 110 12.69 34.09 -7.42
C ASP A 110 11.72 33.02 -6.90
N VAL A 111 10.99 32.38 -7.83
CA VAL A 111 9.99 31.35 -7.50
C VAL A 111 10.64 30.13 -6.88
N GLU A 112 11.83 29.71 -7.31
CA GLU A 112 12.50 28.54 -6.72
C GLU A 112 12.96 28.84 -5.29
N GLN A 113 13.36 30.08 -4.99
CA GLN A 113 13.63 30.50 -3.62
C GLN A 113 12.36 30.45 -2.76
N PHE A 114 11.27 31.05 -3.22
CA PHE A 114 9.97 30.99 -2.54
C PHE A 114 9.54 29.54 -2.26
N LEU A 115 9.65 28.67 -3.27
CA LEU A 115 9.36 27.26 -3.15
C LEU A 115 10.27 26.59 -2.11
N ASN A 116 11.54 26.94 -2.00
CA ASN A 116 12.43 26.37 -0.99
C ASN A 116 12.09 26.87 0.42
N ASP A 117 11.78 28.15 0.57
CA ASP A 117 11.43 28.76 1.86
C ASP A 117 10.09 28.20 2.39
N GLU A 118 9.13 27.96 1.50
CA GLU A 118 7.86 27.27 1.82
C GLU A 118 8.06 25.84 2.33
N LYS A 119 9.21 25.19 2.13
CA LYS A 119 9.48 23.87 2.75
C LYS A 119 9.49 23.94 4.27
N ALA A 120 9.79 25.11 4.85
CA ALA A 120 9.79 25.34 6.29
C ALA A 120 8.44 25.83 6.83
N PHE A 121 7.50 26.19 5.94
CA PHE A 121 6.19 26.71 6.33
C PHE A 121 5.12 25.62 6.20
N GLU A 122 4.69 25.10 7.35
CA GLU A 122 3.57 24.16 7.40
C GLU A 122 2.25 24.93 7.51
N MET A 123 1.33 24.68 6.57
CA MET A 123 -0.06 25.13 6.67
C MET A 123 -0.75 24.38 7.82
N ASN A 124 -0.62 24.94 9.01
CA ASN A 124 -1.06 24.33 10.26
C ASN A 124 -2.54 24.59 10.57
N LEU A 125 -3.05 23.91 11.60
CA LEU A 125 -4.37 24.18 12.16
C LEU A 125 -4.55 25.68 12.47
N GLY A 126 -5.72 26.20 12.14
CA GLY A 126 -6.09 27.60 12.35
C GLY A 126 -5.52 28.60 11.33
N THR A 127 -4.72 28.15 10.36
CA THR A 127 -4.15 29.01 9.30
C THR A 127 -4.93 28.91 7.98
N PRO A 128 -4.78 29.89 7.06
CA PRO A 128 -5.34 29.80 5.72
C PRO A 128 -4.76 28.62 4.92
N LEU A 129 -5.65 27.79 4.36
CA LEU A 129 -5.30 26.59 3.59
C LEU A 129 -5.22 26.84 2.07
N PHE A 130 -5.50 28.06 1.63
CA PHE A 130 -5.36 28.55 0.26
C PHE A 130 -4.71 29.94 0.32
N ARG A 131 -3.54 30.08 -0.31
CA ARG A 131 -2.77 31.34 -0.35
C ARG A 131 -2.31 31.61 -1.77
N THR A 132 -2.18 32.89 -2.12
CA THR A 132 -1.68 33.30 -3.44
C THR A 132 -0.62 34.37 -3.33
N ALA A 133 0.38 34.30 -4.20
CA ALA A 133 1.46 35.26 -4.29
C ALA A 133 1.80 35.59 -5.75
N VAL A 134 2.43 36.74 -5.95
CA VAL A 134 3.00 37.20 -7.21
C VAL A 134 4.49 37.41 -7.02
N ILE A 135 5.30 36.82 -7.91
CA ILE A 135 6.76 36.99 -7.96
C ILE A 135 7.12 37.39 -9.40
N GLY A 136 7.45 38.66 -9.60
CA GLY A 136 7.64 39.22 -10.95
C GLY A 136 6.35 39.15 -11.78
N ARG A 137 6.34 38.37 -12.86
CA ARG A 137 5.16 38.11 -13.70
C ARG A 137 4.62 36.68 -13.54
N ARG A 138 4.93 36.04 -12.42
CA ARG A 138 4.42 34.71 -12.08
C ARG A 138 3.41 34.81 -10.96
N PHE A 139 2.32 34.08 -11.11
CA PHE A 139 1.33 33.87 -10.07
C PHE A 139 1.55 32.47 -9.48
N VAL A 140 1.56 32.39 -8.15
CA VAL A 140 1.72 31.15 -7.40
C VAL A 140 0.52 30.99 -6.47
N ALA A 141 -0.18 29.86 -6.55
CA ALA A 141 -1.15 29.46 -5.52
C ALA A 141 -0.61 28.27 -4.73
N THR A 142 -0.57 28.40 -3.41
CA THR A 142 -0.23 27.33 -2.46
C THR A 142 -1.53 26.85 -1.81
N ILE A 143 -1.78 25.54 -1.87
CA ILE A 143 -3.10 24.97 -1.60
C ILE A 143 -2.95 23.66 -0.82
N HIS A 144 -3.49 23.61 0.40
CA HIS A 144 -3.49 22.38 1.18
C HIS A 144 -4.44 21.33 0.58
N HIS A 145 -4.00 20.07 0.55
CA HIS A 145 -4.81 18.94 0.07
C HIS A 145 -6.12 18.71 0.86
N ALA A 146 -6.25 19.29 2.06
CA ALA A 146 -7.46 19.27 2.89
C ALA A 146 -8.55 20.24 2.43
N VAL A 147 -8.28 21.10 1.44
CA VAL A 147 -9.29 21.97 0.80
C VAL A 147 -9.42 21.75 -0.70
N MET A 148 -8.49 21.02 -1.32
CA MET A 148 -8.50 20.76 -2.75
C MET A 148 -7.87 19.39 -3.07
N ASP A 149 -8.48 18.66 -4.00
CA ASP A 149 -7.91 17.49 -4.65
C ASP A 149 -7.59 17.77 -6.12
N TYR A 150 -7.00 16.80 -6.83
CA TYR A 150 -6.62 16.97 -8.24
C TYR A 150 -7.78 17.40 -9.15
N TRP A 151 -8.98 16.84 -8.94
CA TRP A 151 -10.17 17.15 -9.74
C TRP A 151 -10.69 18.56 -9.48
N SER A 152 -10.77 18.96 -8.22
CA SER A 152 -11.16 20.32 -7.84
C SER A 152 -10.09 21.34 -8.22
N LEU A 153 -8.81 20.99 -8.22
CA LEU A 153 -7.73 21.86 -8.71
C LEU A 153 -7.90 22.17 -10.20
N ASN A 154 -8.18 21.15 -11.02
CA ASN A 154 -8.47 21.36 -12.44
C ASN A 154 -9.76 22.19 -12.63
N SER A 155 -10.79 21.92 -11.82
CA SER A 155 -12.06 22.65 -11.87
C SER A 155 -11.87 24.13 -11.51
N PHE A 156 -11.11 24.42 -10.46
CA PHE A 156 -10.73 25.77 -10.03
C PHE A 156 -9.96 26.50 -11.13
N LEU A 157 -8.88 25.90 -11.65
CA LEU A 157 -8.03 26.57 -12.63
C LEU A 157 -8.74 26.78 -13.97
N ARG A 158 -9.22 25.69 -14.57
CA ARG A 158 -9.76 25.68 -15.93
C ARG A 158 -11.22 26.12 -16.00
N GLY A 159 -12.04 25.62 -15.07
CA GLY A 159 -13.49 25.83 -15.09
C GLY A 159 -13.93 27.16 -14.49
N ASP A 160 -13.14 27.74 -13.57
CA ASP A 160 -13.57 28.89 -12.80
C ASP A 160 -12.67 30.11 -13.03
N ALA A 161 -11.39 30.04 -12.63
CA ALA A 161 -10.48 31.18 -12.70
C ALA A 161 -10.18 31.60 -14.15
N ALA A 162 -9.91 30.64 -15.04
CA ALA A 162 -9.67 30.92 -16.45
C ALA A 162 -10.91 31.46 -17.18
N MET A 163 -12.11 30.96 -16.87
CA MET A 163 -13.36 31.46 -17.48
C MET A 163 -13.58 32.93 -17.12
N LEU A 164 -13.45 33.30 -15.84
CA LEU A 164 -13.55 34.69 -15.40
C LEU A 164 -12.46 35.58 -16.02
N TYR A 165 -11.23 35.06 -16.12
CA TYR A 165 -10.14 35.77 -16.80
C TYR A 165 -10.46 36.04 -18.28
N LEU A 166 -11.15 35.12 -18.96
CA LEU A 166 -11.63 35.31 -20.34
C LEU A 166 -12.92 36.13 -20.44
N GLY A 167 -13.51 36.54 -19.30
CA GLY A 167 -14.75 37.32 -19.26
C GLY A 167 -16.02 36.48 -19.44
N GLN A 168 -15.92 35.17 -19.20
CA GLN A 168 -17.02 34.21 -19.22
C GLN A 168 -17.50 33.91 -17.79
N GLU A 169 -18.74 33.47 -17.66
CA GLU A 169 -19.26 33.02 -16.37
C GLU A 169 -18.75 31.62 -16.02
N PRO A 170 -18.29 31.40 -14.78
CA PRO A 170 -17.88 30.08 -14.32
C PRO A 170 -19.09 29.19 -14.05
N ILE A 171 -18.86 27.88 -13.98
CA ILE A 171 -19.91 26.91 -13.67
C ILE A 171 -20.40 27.13 -12.23
N HIS A 172 -21.72 27.13 -12.01
CA HIS A 172 -22.28 27.14 -10.67
C HIS A 172 -21.99 25.82 -9.94
N ARG A 173 -21.55 25.91 -8.68
CA ARG A 173 -21.16 24.75 -7.86
C ARG A 173 -21.87 24.80 -6.52
N ALA A 174 -22.30 23.63 -6.05
CA ALA A 174 -22.79 23.48 -4.68
C ALA A 174 -21.66 23.76 -3.68
N ALA A 175 -22.04 24.29 -2.51
CA ALA A 175 -21.08 24.55 -1.45
C ALA A 175 -20.55 23.23 -0.88
N PHE A 176 -19.28 23.20 -0.46
CA PHE A 176 -18.68 21.97 0.08
C PHE A 176 -19.43 21.42 1.31
N LYS A 177 -20.08 22.29 2.09
CA LYS A 177 -20.92 21.89 3.22
C LYS A 177 -22.10 21.00 2.84
N ASP A 178 -22.60 21.11 1.61
CA ASP A 178 -23.70 20.27 1.12
C ASP A 178 -23.19 18.83 0.94
N PHE A 179 -21.96 18.68 0.44
CA PHE A 179 -21.26 17.39 0.38
C PHE A 179 -20.97 16.83 1.78
N VAL A 180 -20.51 17.67 2.71
CA VAL A 180 -20.30 17.26 4.12
C VAL A 180 -21.60 16.74 4.75
N SER A 181 -22.72 17.41 4.47
CA SER A 181 -24.04 17.02 4.96
C SER A 181 -24.47 15.66 4.41
N LEU A 182 -24.17 15.37 3.14
CA LEU A 182 -24.38 14.05 2.55
C LEU A 182 -23.54 12.96 3.25
N CYS A 183 -22.27 13.24 3.54
CA CYS A 183 -21.40 12.32 4.27
C CYS A 183 -21.89 12.06 5.71
N ALA A 184 -22.41 13.08 6.40
CA ALA A 184 -22.98 12.94 7.73
C ALA A 184 -24.27 12.10 7.72
N GLY A 185 -25.00 12.08 6.60
CA GLY A 185 -26.25 11.34 6.42
C GLY A 185 -26.11 9.88 5.98
N ILE A 186 -24.90 9.31 5.95
CA ILE A 186 -24.70 7.93 5.49
C ILE A 186 -25.39 6.93 6.44
N ASP A 187 -26.20 6.04 5.87
CA ASP A 187 -26.81 4.92 6.59
C ASP A 187 -25.74 3.90 7.02
N ARG A 188 -25.41 3.94 8.32
CA ARG A 188 -24.29 3.18 8.85
C ARG A 188 -24.46 1.67 8.74
N ALA A 189 -25.67 1.17 8.97
CA ALA A 189 -25.94 -0.26 8.90
C ALA A 189 -25.75 -0.80 7.47
N LYS A 190 -26.21 -0.05 6.46
CA LYS A 190 -26.04 -0.45 5.05
C LYS A 190 -24.58 -0.39 4.61
N ALA A 191 -23.87 0.66 4.97
CA ALA A 191 -22.47 0.82 4.61
C ALA A 191 -21.58 -0.22 5.32
N ASP A 192 -21.82 -0.53 6.59
CA ASP A 192 -21.11 -1.59 7.31
C ASP A 192 -21.33 -2.95 6.64
N SER A 193 -22.57 -3.26 6.25
CA SER A 193 -22.88 -4.49 5.49
C SER A 193 -22.20 -4.50 4.11
N PHE A 194 -22.17 -3.36 3.41
CA PHE A 194 -21.55 -3.22 2.09
C PHE A 194 -20.04 -3.49 2.14
N TRP A 195 -19.35 -2.96 3.15
CA TRP A 195 -17.92 -3.14 3.34
C TRP A 195 -17.59 -4.53 3.91
N ALA A 196 -18.31 -4.99 4.92
CA ALA A 196 -18.07 -6.32 5.51
C ALA A 196 -18.19 -7.46 4.49
N ALA A 197 -19.11 -7.34 3.52
CA ALA A 197 -19.29 -8.32 2.46
C ALA A 197 -18.07 -8.48 1.53
N ARG A 198 -17.26 -7.42 1.37
CA ARG A 198 -16.08 -7.39 0.48
C ARG A 198 -14.84 -8.02 1.10
N PHE A 199 -14.76 -8.05 2.43
CA PHE A 199 -13.58 -8.54 3.15
C PHE A 199 -13.86 -9.88 3.81
N ARG A 200 -13.59 -10.96 3.07
CA ARG A 200 -13.79 -12.34 3.53
C ARG A 200 -12.53 -13.17 3.32
N GLY A 201 -12.26 -14.06 4.27
CA GLY A 201 -11.15 -15.02 4.17
C GLY A 201 -9.79 -14.42 4.51
N SER A 202 -8.75 -15.04 3.96
CA SER A 202 -7.36 -14.61 4.14
C SER A 202 -6.99 -13.40 3.30
N VAL A 203 -6.02 -12.62 3.77
CA VAL A 203 -5.50 -11.45 3.08
C VAL A 203 -4.03 -11.25 3.45
N SER A 204 -3.21 -10.97 2.44
CA SER A 204 -1.87 -10.41 2.59
C SER A 204 -1.82 -8.99 2.01
N ILE A 205 -0.94 -8.16 2.56
CA ILE A 205 -0.61 -6.84 2.03
C ILE A 205 0.85 -6.84 1.58
N TYR A 206 1.17 -6.00 0.60
CA TYR A 206 2.52 -5.83 0.09
C TYR A 206 2.90 -4.35 0.01
N PRO A 207 4.16 -3.98 0.25
CA PRO A 207 5.10 -4.75 1.07
C PRO A 207 4.57 -4.92 2.50
N PRO A 208 4.94 -5.99 3.21
CA PRO A 208 4.63 -6.11 4.62
C PRO A 208 5.40 -5.03 5.40
N LEU A 209 4.70 -4.29 6.25
CA LEU A 209 5.29 -3.26 7.11
C LEU A 209 5.05 -3.61 8.58
N PRO A 210 6.07 -3.51 9.45
CA PRO A 210 5.88 -3.60 10.89
C PRO A 210 4.86 -2.56 11.38
N ALA A 211 4.13 -2.87 12.45
CA ALA A 211 3.06 -2.00 12.95
C ALA A 211 3.51 -0.58 13.34
N SER A 212 4.80 -0.39 13.65
CA SER A 212 5.40 0.90 14.03
C SER A 212 6.07 1.64 12.87
N ALA A 213 6.21 1.01 11.71
CA ALA A 213 6.91 1.60 10.58
C ALA A 213 6.00 2.57 9.81
N ILE A 214 6.54 3.72 9.47
CA ILE A 214 5.85 4.76 8.68
C ILE A 214 6.61 4.91 7.38
N ALA A 215 5.97 4.60 6.26
CA ALA A 215 6.59 4.76 4.94
C ALA A 215 6.78 6.24 4.59
N ARG A 216 7.92 6.56 3.99
CA ARG A 216 8.35 7.91 3.59
C ARG A 216 8.81 7.91 2.12
N PRO A 217 7.88 7.86 1.16
CA PRO A 217 8.23 7.82 -0.25
C PRO A 217 8.97 9.11 -0.69
N SER A 218 10.14 8.93 -1.29
CA SER A 218 11.00 10.02 -1.74
C SER A 218 11.59 9.82 -3.13
N GLU A 219 11.56 8.58 -3.65
CA GLU A 219 12.10 8.24 -4.96
C GLU A 219 10.99 7.87 -5.93
N LYS A 220 11.32 7.98 -7.23
CA LYS A 220 10.39 7.68 -8.30
C LYS A 220 11.06 7.01 -9.49
N LEU A 221 10.35 6.06 -10.09
CA LEU A 221 10.68 5.45 -11.38
C LEU A 221 9.49 5.61 -12.32
N GLU A 222 9.75 5.85 -13.60
CA GLU A 222 8.71 5.98 -14.61
C GLU A 222 8.95 4.98 -15.73
N LYS A 223 7.86 4.41 -16.25
CA LYS A 223 7.86 3.48 -17.36
C LYS A 223 6.71 3.76 -18.32
N THR A 224 7.03 3.84 -19.61
CA THR A 224 6.02 3.97 -20.67
C THR A 224 5.80 2.64 -21.36
N ILE A 225 4.55 2.20 -21.42
CA ILE A 225 4.12 0.93 -21.99
C ILE A 225 3.21 1.22 -23.18
N THR A 226 3.68 1.00 -24.39
CA THR A 226 2.86 1.10 -25.61
C THR A 226 2.11 -0.20 -25.86
N LEU A 227 0.81 -0.10 -26.12
CA LEU A 227 -0.14 -1.20 -26.23
C LEU A 227 -0.83 -1.16 -27.60
N ASN A 228 -0.84 -2.28 -28.34
CA ASN A 228 -1.50 -2.34 -29.64
C ASN A 228 -2.99 -2.72 -29.50
N LEU A 229 -3.77 -1.95 -28.74
CA LEU A 229 -5.14 -2.32 -28.31
C LEU A 229 -6.09 -2.56 -29.49
N MET A 230 -6.05 -1.68 -30.50
CA MET A 230 -6.91 -1.78 -31.68
C MET A 230 -6.69 -3.09 -32.45
N SER A 231 -5.45 -3.54 -32.56
CA SER A 231 -5.12 -4.82 -33.21
C SER A 231 -5.70 -6.04 -32.48
N ARG A 232 -6.12 -5.87 -31.22
CA ARG A 232 -6.67 -6.90 -30.34
C ARG A 232 -8.18 -6.78 -30.11
N GLY A 233 -8.84 -5.78 -30.70
CA GLY A 233 -10.28 -5.55 -30.53
C GLY A 233 -10.69 -5.12 -29.12
N ILE A 234 -9.75 -4.57 -28.33
CA ILE A 234 -10.01 -4.06 -26.98
C ILE A 234 -10.31 -2.56 -27.09
N ALA A 235 -11.48 -2.15 -26.60
CA ALA A 235 -11.83 -0.73 -26.53
C ALA A 235 -10.92 -0.01 -25.53
N GLU A 236 -10.46 1.19 -25.88
CA GLU A 236 -9.62 2.04 -25.01
C GLU A 236 -10.25 2.24 -23.61
N SER A 237 -11.58 2.41 -23.55
CA SER A 237 -12.31 2.54 -22.27
C SER A 237 -12.18 1.33 -21.31
N HIS A 238 -11.74 0.17 -21.79
CA HIS A 238 -11.54 -1.03 -20.98
C HIS A 238 -10.12 -1.13 -20.39
N ILE A 239 -9.18 -0.28 -20.83
CA ILE A 239 -7.77 -0.41 -20.42
C ILE A 239 -7.58 -0.33 -18.91
N ALA A 240 -8.40 0.49 -18.22
CA ALA A 240 -8.38 0.60 -16.78
C ALA A 240 -8.64 -0.75 -16.07
N TRP A 241 -9.48 -1.61 -16.66
CA TRP A 241 -9.79 -2.93 -16.10
C TRP A 241 -8.62 -3.90 -16.27
N TYR A 242 -7.95 -3.85 -17.42
CA TYR A 242 -6.75 -4.63 -17.68
C TYR A 242 -5.59 -4.16 -16.79
N ALA A 243 -5.40 -2.85 -16.64
CA ALA A 243 -4.36 -2.28 -15.79
C ALA A 243 -4.56 -2.68 -14.31
N GLU A 244 -5.79 -2.61 -13.78
CA GLU A 244 -6.07 -3.05 -12.42
C GLU A 244 -5.92 -4.58 -12.25
N ALA A 245 -6.33 -5.37 -13.26
CA ALA A 245 -6.15 -6.82 -13.25
C ALA A 245 -4.66 -7.22 -13.29
N ALA A 246 -3.85 -6.53 -14.10
CA ALA A 246 -2.41 -6.70 -14.14
C ALA A 246 -1.79 -6.40 -12.77
N TRP A 247 -2.17 -5.28 -12.15
CA TRP A 247 -1.70 -4.94 -10.81
C TRP A 247 -2.03 -6.01 -9.76
N ALA A 248 -3.25 -6.56 -9.81
CA ALA A 248 -3.65 -7.63 -8.91
C ALA A 248 -2.79 -8.89 -9.08
N LEU A 249 -2.45 -9.27 -10.33
CA LEU A 249 -1.53 -10.38 -10.63
C LEU A 249 -0.11 -10.10 -10.18
N THR A 250 0.40 -8.90 -10.43
CA THR A 250 1.75 -8.49 -10.04
C THR A 250 1.91 -8.52 -8.52
N ILE A 251 0.99 -7.89 -7.77
CA ILE A 251 1.05 -7.91 -6.30
C ILE A 251 0.82 -9.31 -5.72
N ALA A 252 -0.07 -10.12 -6.30
CA ALA A 252 -0.24 -11.52 -5.88
C ALA A 252 1.07 -12.32 -5.99
N THR A 253 1.92 -11.98 -6.95
CA THR A 253 3.21 -12.61 -7.16
C THR A 253 4.21 -12.28 -6.04
N TYR A 254 4.28 -11.01 -5.60
CA TYR A 254 5.21 -10.59 -4.54
C TYR A 254 4.67 -10.75 -3.12
N ALA A 255 3.35 -10.71 -2.91
CA ALA A 255 2.72 -10.88 -1.60
C ALA A 255 2.67 -12.34 -1.11
N ASP A 256 3.04 -13.28 -1.99
CA ASP A 256 3.11 -14.72 -1.71
C ASP A 256 1.83 -15.27 -1.06
N ASN A 257 0.70 -14.86 -1.63
CA ASN A 257 -0.65 -15.26 -1.28
C ASN A 257 -1.59 -15.05 -2.48
N GLU A 258 -2.57 -15.93 -2.66
CA GLU A 258 -3.60 -15.79 -3.70
C GLU A 258 -4.57 -14.66 -3.34
N SER A 259 -4.82 -14.42 -2.06
CA SER A 259 -5.69 -13.34 -1.58
C SER A 259 -4.86 -12.15 -1.11
N ILE A 260 -4.95 -11.04 -1.84
CA ILE A 260 -4.15 -9.83 -1.62
C ILE A 260 -5.02 -8.59 -1.47
N ALA A 261 -4.52 -7.63 -0.69
CA ALA A 261 -5.10 -6.31 -0.58
C ALA A 261 -4.11 -5.20 -0.96
N TYR A 262 -4.64 -4.25 -1.71
CA TYR A 262 -3.99 -3.01 -2.13
C TYR A 262 -5.01 -1.87 -2.06
N GLY A 263 -4.55 -0.63 -2.09
CA GLY A 263 -5.40 0.54 -2.15
C GLY A 263 -5.70 0.96 -3.58
N ILE A 264 -6.87 1.54 -3.81
CA ILE A 264 -7.17 2.30 -5.01
C ILE A 264 -7.59 3.72 -4.65
N VAL A 265 -7.40 4.64 -5.60
CA VAL A 265 -7.89 6.02 -5.47
C VAL A 265 -9.13 6.19 -6.35
N MET A 266 -10.17 6.79 -5.79
CA MET A 266 -11.37 7.19 -6.54
C MET A 266 -11.67 8.66 -6.27
N SER A 267 -12.26 9.37 -7.24
CA SER A 267 -12.57 10.79 -7.08
C SER A 267 -13.63 11.09 -6.01
N GLY A 268 -14.43 10.08 -5.61
CA GLY A 268 -15.60 10.23 -4.75
C GLY A 268 -16.74 11.07 -5.33
N ARG A 269 -16.55 11.70 -6.49
CA ARG A 269 -17.55 12.47 -7.21
C ARG A 269 -18.44 11.55 -8.04
N SER A 270 -19.73 11.85 -8.05
CA SER A 270 -20.71 11.13 -8.87
C SER A 270 -21.91 12.03 -9.14
N SER A 271 -22.48 11.93 -10.34
CA SER A 271 -23.75 12.58 -10.68
C SER A 271 -24.92 12.11 -9.79
N MET A 272 -24.80 10.92 -9.18
CA MET A 272 -25.77 10.41 -8.22
C MET A 272 -25.80 11.20 -6.90
N LEU A 273 -24.79 12.05 -6.65
CA LEU A 273 -24.76 12.96 -5.49
C LEU A 273 -25.45 14.30 -5.77
N GLY A 274 -26.09 14.47 -6.94
CA GLY A 274 -26.65 15.74 -7.37
C GLY A 274 -25.58 16.82 -7.51
N ASP A 275 -25.94 18.07 -7.25
CA ASP A 275 -25.06 19.22 -7.42
C ASP A 275 -23.82 19.18 -6.49
N ALA A 276 -23.95 18.53 -5.33
CA ALA A 276 -22.84 18.31 -4.40
C ALA A 276 -21.70 17.47 -5.02
N GLY A 277 -22.01 16.64 -6.03
CA GLY A 277 -20.99 15.92 -6.79
C GLY A 277 -20.04 16.80 -7.60
N ASN A 278 -20.40 18.07 -7.86
CA ASN A 278 -19.61 19.04 -8.63
C ASN A 278 -18.96 20.13 -7.75
N THR A 279 -18.97 19.96 -6.43
CA THR A 279 -18.39 20.93 -5.49
C THR A 279 -16.87 21.09 -5.65
N LEU A 280 -16.35 22.29 -5.33
CA LEU A 280 -14.92 22.46 -5.06
C LEU A 280 -14.63 21.94 -3.65
N GLY A 281 -13.63 21.08 -3.53
CA GLY A 281 -13.22 20.51 -2.25
C GLY A 281 -12.65 19.10 -2.38
N PRO A 282 -12.09 18.54 -1.31
CA PRO A 282 -11.53 17.19 -1.34
C PRO A 282 -12.63 16.15 -1.21
N THR A 283 -12.92 15.46 -2.31
CA THR A 283 -13.84 14.30 -2.32
C THR A 283 -13.13 13.01 -2.71
N THR A 284 -11.88 13.08 -3.15
CA THR A 284 -11.03 11.91 -3.42
C THR A 284 -10.95 11.01 -2.20
N VAL A 285 -11.03 9.71 -2.41
CA VAL A 285 -10.98 8.69 -1.37
C VAL A 285 -10.01 7.58 -1.73
N GLU A 286 -9.34 7.05 -0.71
CA GLU A 286 -8.47 5.90 -0.78
C GLU A 286 -9.21 4.69 -0.20
N LEU A 287 -9.34 3.62 -0.99
CA LEU A 287 -10.19 2.49 -0.65
C LEU A 287 -9.39 1.18 -0.66
N PRO A 288 -9.57 0.31 0.34
CA PRO A 288 -8.96 -1.00 0.32
C PRO A 288 -9.72 -1.90 -0.65
N VAL A 289 -8.96 -2.62 -1.47
CA VAL A 289 -9.46 -3.66 -2.35
C VAL A 289 -8.92 -4.99 -1.86
N LEU A 290 -9.80 -5.96 -1.65
CA LEU A 290 -9.41 -7.37 -1.50
C LEU A 290 -9.73 -8.11 -2.80
N ILE A 291 -8.77 -8.87 -3.31
CA ILE A 291 -8.96 -9.77 -4.44
C ILE A 291 -8.32 -11.12 -4.16
N THR A 292 -8.94 -12.18 -4.66
CA THR A 292 -8.34 -13.52 -4.68
C THR A 292 -8.06 -13.93 -6.11
N VAL A 293 -6.78 -14.08 -6.45
CA VAL A 293 -6.27 -14.46 -7.77
C VAL A 293 -6.00 -15.96 -7.75
N GLN A 294 -6.95 -16.77 -8.23
CA GLN A 294 -6.81 -18.23 -8.22
C GLN A 294 -6.25 -18.72 -9.55
N PRO A 295 -5.32 -19.70 -9.55
CA PRO A 295 -4.78 -20.28 -10.79
C PRO A 295 -5.84 -20.87 -11.72
N SER A 296 -6.99 -21.30 -11.19
CA SER A 296 -8.11 -21.87 -11.95
C SER A 296 -9.00 -20.82 -12.64
N MET A 297 -8.90 -19.55 -12.26
CA MET A 297 -9.66 -18.47 -12.92
C MET A 297 -9.14 -18.27 -14.34
N THR A 298 -10.01 -17.77 -15.23
CA THR A 298 -9.60 -17.33 -16.56
C THR A 298 -9.23 -15.86 -16.56
N VAL A 299 -8.51 -15.43 -17.60
CA VAL A 299 -8.21 -14.00 -17.86
C VAL A 299 -9.50 -13.17 -17.88
N ASP A 300 -10.53 -13.64 -18.60
CA ASP A 300 -11.83 -12.98 -18.68
C ASP A 300 -12.50 -12.82 -17.30
N ALA A 301 -12.45 -13.87 -16.48
CA ALA A 301 -13.03 -13.84 -15.14
C ALA A 301 -12.33 -12.82 -14.23
N LEU A 302 -11.00 -12.69 -14.34
CA LEU A 302 -10.24 -11.69 -13.59
C LEU A 302 -10.61 -10.27 -14.02
N VAL A 303 -10.53 -9.98 -15.33
CA VAL A 303 -10.76 -8.64 -15.88
C VAL A 303 -12.21 -8.19 -15.66
N LYS A 304 -13.20 -9.05 -15.98
CA LYS A 304 -14.63 -8.74 -15.72
C LYS A 304 -14.93 -8.64 -14.23
N GLY A 305 -14.26 -9.44 -13.40
CA GLY A 305 -14.35 -9.34 -11.94
C GLY A 305 -13.93 -7.96 -11.44
N ARG A 306 -12.80 -7.43 -11.93
CA ARG A 306 -12.35 -6.06 -11.62
C ARG A 306 -13.33 -5.00 -12.09
N ALA A 307 -13.77 -5.09 -13.35
CA ALA A 307 -14.74 -4.16 -13.91
C ALA A 307 -16.04 -4.12 -13.10
N THR A 308 -16.52 -5.29 -12.65
CA THR A 308 -17.73 -5.42 -11.83
C THR A 308 -17.53 -4.80 -10.45
N ALA A 309 -16.42 -5.11 -9.77
CA ALA A 309 -16.10 -4.55 -8.46
C ALA A 309 -16.01 -3.01 -8.48
N LEU A 310 -15.34 -2.44 -9.49
CA LEU A 310 -15.27 -0.99 -9.68
C LEU A 310 -16.65 -0.37 -9.97
N ARG A 311 -17.49 -1.04 -10.78
CA ARG A 311 -18.85 -0.56 -11.06
C ARG A 311 -19.71 -0.54 -9.80
N GLU A 312 -19.62 -1.56 -8.95
CA GLU A 312 -20.36 -1.61 -7.69
C GLU A 312 -19.95 -0.47 -6.74
N LEU A 313 -18.65 -0.16 -6.65
CA LEU A 313 -18.17 1.00 -5.88
C LEU A 313 -18.74 2.30 -6.44
N LYS A 314 -18.65 2.52 -7.77
CA LYS A 314 -19.20 3.71 -8.43
C LYS A 314 -20.71 3.86 -8.25
N SER A 315 -21.43 2.75 -8.11
CA SER A 315 -22.89 2.73 -7.88
C SER A 315 -23.29 3.05 -6.45
N ASN A 316 -22.33 3.15 -5.52
CA ASN A 316 -22.56 3.46 -4.11
C ASN A 316 -21.64 4.60 -3.64
N PRO A 317 -21.69 5.80 -4.28
CA PRO A 317 -20.70 6.85 -4.07
C PRO A 317 -20.63 7.38 -2.62
N LEU A 318 -21.75 7.39 -1.89
CA LEU A 318 -21.78 7.79 -0.48
C LEU A 318 -21.02 6.81 0.42
N PHE A 319 -21.08 5.51 0.16
CA PHE A 319 -20.38 4.52 0.98
C PHE A 319 -18.86 4.60 0.81
N LEU A 320 -18.39 5.23 -0.28
CA LEU A 320 -16.97 5.49 -0.51
C LEU A 320 -16.41 6.56 0.44
N GLN A 321 -17.27 7.41 1.01
CA GLN A 321 -16.89 8.47 1.96
C GLN A 321 -16.70 7.97 3.40
N TYR A 322 -16.70 6.64 3.58
CA TYR A 322 -16.28 6.00 4.82
C TYR A 322 -14.76 6.14 5.01
N SER A 323 -14.34 6.40 6.25
CA SER A 323 -12.92 6.39 6.58
C SER A 323 -12.34 4.97 6.51
N LEU A 324 -11.04 4.87 6.21
CA LEU A 324 -10.31 3.60 6.29
C LEU A 324 -10.42 2.95 7.68
N GLU A 325 -10.49 3.76 8.73
CA GLU A 325 -10.68 3.32 10.12
C GLU A 325 -12.05 2.66 10.33
N ILE A 326 -13.13 3.27 9.81
CA ILE A 326 -14.47 2.71 9.91
C ILE A 326 -14.56 1.42 9.09
N ILE A 327 -13.99 1.38 7.88
CA ILE A 327 -13.92 0.15 7.07
C ILE A 327 -13.14 -0.93 7.84
N ALA A 328 -12.01 -0.59 8.44
CA ALA A 328 -11.19 -1.52 9.22
C ALA A 328 -11.93 -2.11 10.44
N ALA A 329 -12.87 -1.36 11.02
CA ALA A 329 -13.67 -1.81 12.16
C ALA A 329 -14.74 -2.86 11.79
N THR A 330 -15.09 -3.00 10.51
CA THR A 330 -16.18 -3.91 10.07
C THR A 330 -15.88 -5.38 10.35
N ASN A 331 -14.64 -5.83 10.09
CA ASN A 331 -14.18 -7.17 10.43
C ASN A 331 -12.64 -7.29 10.41
N ASN A 332 -12.12 -8.45 10.81
CA ASN A 332 -10.68 -8.71 10.89
C ASN A 332 -9.95 -8.61 9.53
N THR A 333 -10.57 -9.09 8.46
CA THR A 333 -9.99 -9.07 7.11
C THR A 333 -9.93 -7.63 6.59
N ALA A 334 -10.97 -6.84 6.82
CA ALA A 334 -10.99 -5.41 6.50
C ALA A 334 -9.91 -4.67 7.29
N ARG A 335 -9.74 -4.98 8.59
CA ARG A 335 -8.69 -4.37 9.42
C ARG A 335 -7.27 -4.57 8.87
N ILE A 336 -6.99 -5.73 8.27
CA ILE A 336 -5.68 -5.99 7.66
C ILE A 336 -5.61 -5.35 6.27
N ALA A 337 -6.67 -5.46 5.48
CA ALA A 337 -6.73 -4.89 4.14
C ALA A 337 -6.56 -3.35 4.16
N SER A 338 -7.19 -2.65 5.10
CA SER A 338 -7.06 -1.19 5.27
C SER A 338 -5.66 -0.72 5.68
N LYS A 339 -4.73 -1.63 5.98
CA LYS A 339 -3.31 -1.31 6.24
C LYS A 339 -2.44 -1.46 4.98
N PHE A 340 -3.04 -1.53 3.79
CA PHE A 340 -2.32 -1.69 2.53
C PHE A 340 -1.18 -0.67 2.40
N GLN A 341 -0.09 -1.10 1.76
CA GLN A 341 1.12 -0.29 1.57
C GLN A 341 1.46 -0.09 0.09
N SER A 342 0.62 -0.67 -0.76
CA SER A 342 0.64 -0.57 -2.20
C SER A 342 -0.64 0.15 -2.62
N LEU A 343 -0.52 1.32 -3.24
CA LEU A 343 -1.62 2.11 -3.78
C LEU A 343 -1.57 2.09 -5.31
N PHE A 344 -2.68 1.78 -5.98
CA PHE A 344 -2.81 1.83 -7.43
C PHE A 344 -3.82 2.91 -7.84
N ASN A 345 -3.32 3.98 -8.45
CA ASN A 345 -4.09 5.14 -8.80
C ASN A 345 -4.12 5.30 -10.32
N ILE A 346 -5.30 5.08 -10.92
CA ILE A 346 -5.52 5.39 -12.34
C ILE A 346 -5.89 6.87 -12.44
N VAL A 347 -4.94 7.66 -12.93
CA VAL A 347 -5.09 9.11 -13.08
C VAL A 347 -5.85 9.40 -14.38
N PRO A 348 -6.86 10.30 -14.35
CA PRO A 348 -7.56 10.70 -15.56
C PRO A 348 -6.60 11.23 -16.63
N PRO A 349 -6.91 11.02 -17.93
CA PRO A 349 -6.03 11.42 -19.04
C PRO A 349 -5.93 12.94 -19.22
N GLN A 350 -6.79 13.74 -18.58
CA GLN A 350 -6.77 15.20 -18.75
C GLN A 350 -5.74 15.84 -17.81
N PRO A 351 -4.59 16.33 -18.33
CA PRO A 351 -3.69 17.12 -17.51
C PRO A 351 -4.36 18.42 -17.09
N ILE A 352 -4.05 18.88 -15.88
CA ILE A 352 -4.37 20.24 -15.46
C ILE A 352 -3.76 21.19 -16.49
N SER A 353 -4.60 21.98 -17.14
CA SER A 353 -4.21 22.86 -18.24
C SER A 353 -5.16 24.04 -18.33
N LEU A 354 -4.67 25.13 -18.93
CA LEU A 354 -5.50 26.28 -19.25
C LEU A 354 -6.26 26.04 -20.56
N PRO A 355 -7.48 26.57 -20.70
CA PRO A 355 -8.26 26.48 -21.94
C PRO A 355 -7.84 27.59 -22.92
N THR A 356 -6.55 27.68 -23.25
CA THR A 356 -5.98 28.76 -24.07
C THR A 356 -5.71 28.29 -25.50
N THR A 357 -6.00 29.14 -26.47
CA THR A 357 -5.46 29.03 -27.84
C THR A 357 -3.94 29.25 -27.87
N GLU A 358 -3.28 28.95 -29.00
CA GLU A 358 -1.83 29.20 -29.15
C GLU A 358 -1.47 30.67 -28.92
N GLU A 359 -2.30 31.62 -29.35
CA GLU A 359 -2.06 33.05 -29.11
C GLU A 359 -2.26 33.44 -27.64
N GLU A 360 -3.29 32.92 -26.98
CA GLU A 360 -3.54 33.17 -25.56
C GLU A 360 -2.49 32.52 -24.65
N SER A 361 -1.89 31.41 -25.08
CA SER A 361 -0.79 30.75 -24.36
C SER A 361 0.46 31.65 -24.22
N LYS A 362 0.62 32.64 -25.12
CA LYS A 362 1.66 33.68 -25.01
C LYS A 362 1.34 34.74 -23.96
N SER A 363 0.07 34.86 -23.57
CA SER A 363 -0.40 35.82 -22.57
C SER A 363 -0.38 35.21 -21.17
N VAL A 364 -0.90 33.99 -21.00
CA VAL A 364 -0.85 33.23 -19.75
C VAL A 364 -0.59 31.75 -20.05
N SER A 365 0.35 31.15 -19.32
CA SER A 365 0.65 29.72 -19.43
C SER A 365 0.80 29.07 -18.06
N LEU A 366 0.33 27.83 -17.96
CA LEU A 366 0.61 26.97 -16.82
C LEU A 366 2.06 26.50 -16.91
N GLU A 367 2.89 26.97 -16.00
CA GLU A 367 4.30 26.60 -15.95
C GLU A 367 4.43 25.21 -15.33
N ARG A 368 3.94 25.04 -14.09
CA ARG A 368 4.09 23.81 -13.30
C ARG A 368 2.95 23.61 -12.31
N VAL A 369 2.60 22.35 -12.05
CA VAL A 369 1.84 21.93 -10.87
C VAL A 369 2.76 21.01 -10.05
N ILE A 370 3.04 21.40 -8.82
CA ILE A 370 3.91 20.63 -7.91
C ILE A 370 3.04 20.11 -6.78
N LYS A 371 2.90 18.80 -6.64
CA LYS A 371 2.41 18.18 -5.41
C LYS A 371 3.60 17.92 -4.50
N ARG A 372 3.59 18.47 -3.29
CA ARG A 372 4.59 18.17 -2.25
C ARG A 372 4.02 17.12 -1.30
N SER A 373 4.89 16.19 -0.89
CA SER A 373 4.55 14.89 -0.28
C SER A 373 3.93 13.89 -1.27
N HIS A 374 4.35 12.63 -1.17
CA HIS A 374 3.97 11.53 -2.06
C HIS A 374 3.05 10.52 -1.35
N GLY A 375 2.24 10.97 -0.39
CA GLY A 375 1.38 10.12 0.43
C GLY A 375 2.13 9.29 1.48
N GLY A 376 1.38 8.41 2.14
CA GLY A 376 1.81 7.59 3.27
C GLY A 376 2.16 6.14 2.97
N PHE A 377 2.26 5.75 1.69
CA PHE A 377 2.40 4.35 1.26
C PHE A 377 3.82 4.01 0.86
N ALA A 378 4.25 2.77 1.14
CA ALA A 378 5.58 2.29 0.73
C ALA A 378 5.76 2.24 -0.79
N LEU A 379 4.68 1.99 -1.53
CA LEU A 379 4.66 1.95 -2.99
C LEU A 379 3.35 2.54 -3.52
N THR A 380 3.45 3.53 -4.40
CA THR A 380 2.30 4.11 -5.11
C THR A 380 2.54 4.05 -6.61
N PHE A 381 1.62 3.41 -7.34
CA PHE A 381 1.61 3.34 -8.79
C PHE A 381 0.61 4.37 -9.32
N LEU A 382 1.12 5.39 -10.01
CA LEU A 382 0.32 6.36 -10.76
C LEU A 382 0.26 5.91 -12.22
N CYS A 383 -0.90 5.41 -12.63
CA CYS A 383 -1.16 4.91 -13.96
C CYS A 383 -1.89 6.00 -14.77
N ARG A 384 -1.19 6.63 -15.72
CA ARG A 384 -1.76 7.59 -16.67
C ARG A 384 -2.03 6.89 -17.99
N LEU A 385 -3.25 7.02 -18.48
CA LEU A 385 -3.68 6.49 -19.77
C LEU A 385 -3.51 7.61 -20.81
N VAL A 386 -2.70 7.39 -21.85
CA VAL A 386 -2.41 8.37 -22.90
C VAL A 386 -2.46 7.66 -24.25
N ASP A 387 -3.49 7.91 -25.03
CA ASP A 387 -3.73 7.27 -26.32
C ASP A 387 -3.64 5.72 -26.20
N GLU A 388 -2.81 5.08 -27.02
CA GLU A 388 -2.51 3.65 -26.96
C GLU A 388 -1.36 3.30 -25.99
N SER A 389 -1.05 4.15 -25.02
CA SER A 389 0.03 3.93 -24.06
C SER A 389 -0.40 4.13 -22.61
N ILE A 390 0.31 3.46 -21.71
CA ILE A 390 0.24 3.69 -20.26
C ILE A 390 1.57 4.26 -19.80
N ILE A 391 1.53 5.40 -19.12
CA ILE A 391 2.67 5.92 -18.39
C ILE A 391 2.47 5.57 -16.92
N LEU A 392 3.34 4.71 -16.41
CA LEU A 392 3.32 4.21 -15.05
C LEU A 392 4.45 4.85 -14.24
N GLU A 393 4.11 5.64 -13.24
CA GLU A 393 5.08 6.19 -12.28
C GLU A 393 4.95 5.43 -10.95
N ALA A 394 6.05 4.86 -10.47
CA ALA A 394 6.17 4.24 -9.16
C ALA A 394 6.87 5.20 -8.20
N LEU A 395 6.13 5.68 -7.19
CA LEU A 395 6.65 6.44 -6.05
C LEU A 395 6.88 5.48 -4.89
N TYR A 396 8.07 5.48 -4.30
CA TYR A 396 8.41 4.51 -3.25
C TYR A 396 9.35 5.07 -2.18
N ASP A 397 9.34 4.38 -1.04
CA ASP A 397 10.27 4.60 0.07
C ASP A 397 11.54 3.74 -0.15
N PRO A 398 12.71 4.34 -0.45
CA PRO A 398 13.94 3.60 -0.70
C PRO A 398 14.47 2.87 0.54
N ALA A 399 14.01 3.21 1.75
CA ALA A 399 14.35 2.46 2.97
C ALA A 399 13.58 1.13 3.09
N LEU A 400 12.46 0.99 2.36
CA LEU A 400 11.60 -0.18 2.39
C LEU A 400 11.72 -1.03 1.12
N LEU A 401 11.91 -0.39 -0.03
CA LEU A 401 12.00 -1.04 -1.33
C LEU A 401 13.22 -0.51 -2.07
N ASP A 402 14.14 -1.41 -2.40
CA ASP A 402 15.30 -1.09 -3.24
C ASP A 402 14.87 -0.71 -4.67
N ARG A 403 15.63 0.20 -5.31
CA ARG A 403 15.36 0.71 -6.65
C ARG A 403 15.24 -0.42 -7.69
N ASP A 404 16.16 -1.39 -7.69
CA ASP A 404 16.16 -2.49 -8.66
C ASP A 404 14.94 -3.39 -8.42
N HIS A 405 14.53 -3.55 -7.16
CA HIS A 405 13.32 -4.27 -6.85
C HIS A 405 12.07 -3.58 -7.40
N VAL A 406 11.96 -2.25 -7.29
CA VAL A 406 10.83 -1.49 -7.85
C VAL A 406 10.82 -1.54 -9.37
N ASP A 407 11.99 -1.45 -10.01
CA ASP A 407 12.11 -1.63 -11.47
C ASP A 407 11.62 -3.01 -11.91
N ARG A 408 11.93 -4.08 -11.17
CA ARG A 408 11.39 -5.42 -11.43
C ARG A 408 9.88 -5.48 -11.27
N ILE A 409 9.29 -4.83 -10.27
CA ILE A 409 7.83 -4.77 -10.13
C ILE A 409 7.21 -4.05 -11.37
N LEU A 410 7.83 -2.98 -11.87
CA LEU A 410 7.39 -2.29 -13.09
C LEU A 410 7.52 -3.20 -14.34
N ASN A 411 8.61 -3.96 -14.46
CA ASN A 411 8.81 -4.96 -15.52
C ASN A 411 7.77 -6.08 -15.45
N GLN A 412 7.47 -6.56 -14.24
CA GLN A 412 6.46 -7.59 -14.02
C GLN A 412 5.05 -7.10 -14.32
N PHE A 413 4.70 -5.87 -13.92
CA PHE A 413 3.43 -5.25 -14.28
C PHE A 413 3.26 -5.13 -15.80
N GLU A 414 4.29 -4.65 -16.51
CA GLU A 414 4.23 -4.58 -17.98
C GLU A 414 3.98 -5.97 -18.58
N HIS A 415 4.73 -6.96 -18.12
CA HIS A 415 4.60 -8.34 -18.59
C HIS A 415 3.19 -8.91 -18.34
N ASP A 416 2.65 -8.73 -17.14
CA ASP A 416 1.30 -9.18 -16.77
C ASP A 416 0.24 -8.47 -17.62
N LEU A 417 0.37 -7.15 -17.80
CA LEU A 417 -0.54 -6.35 -18.61
C LEU A 417 -0.56 -6.80 -20.07
N ARG A 418 0.62 -6.98 -20.69
CA ARG A 418 0.73 -7.47 -22.07
C ARG A 418 0.16 -8.88 -22.19
N THR A 419 0.50 -9.76 -21.25
CA THR A 419 0.00 -11.13 -21.23
C THR A 419 -1.53 -11.17 -21.20
N LEU A 420 -2.17 -10.38 -20.31
CA LEU A 420 -3.63 -10.32 -20.22
C LEU A 420 -4.30 -9.80 -21.50
N ILE A 421 -3.63 -8.93 -22.25
CA ILE A 421 -4.12 -8.35 -23.51
C ILE A 421 -3.95 -9.32 -24.69
N GLU A 422 -2.88 -10.11 -24.68
CA GLU A 422 -2.44 -10.89 -25.85
C GLU A 422 -2.98 -12.34 -25.87
N VAL A 423 -3.17 -12.96 -24.70
CA VAL A 423 -3.65 -14.34 -24.61
C VAL A 423 -5.17 -14.45 -24.79
N PRO A 424 -5.70 -15.60 -25.24
CA PRO A 424 -7.14 -15.84 -25.27
C PRO A 424 -7.80 -15.63 -23.90
N ALA A 425 -9.00 -15.04 -23.89
CA ALA A 425 -9.67 -14.63 -22.66
C ALA A 425 -10.08 -15.82 -21.75
N ASP A 426 -10.21 -17.02 -22.31
CA ASP A 426 -10.49 -18.27 -21.60
C ASP A 426 -9.25 -18.98 -21.04
N THR A 427 -8.05 -18.46 -21.32
CA THR A 427 -6.79 -18.96 -20.76
C THR A 427 -6.82 -18.88 -19.23
N ARG A 428 -6.41 -19.96 -18.56
CA ARG A 428 -6.34 -19.99 -17.10
C ARG A 428 -5.13 -19.22 -16.59
N LEU A 429 -5.29 -18.53 -15.47
CA LEU A 429 -4.20 -17.76 -14.85
C LEU A 429 -2.99 -18.63 -14.49
N GLY A 430 -3.23 -19.89 -14.10
CA GLY A 430 -2.16 -20.85 -13.78
C GLY A 430 -1.32 -21.30 -14.98
N ASP A 431 -1.84 -21.13 -16.20
CA ASP A 431 -1.17 -21.49 -17.45
C ASP A 431 -0.37 -20.31 -18.04
N LEU A 432 -0.48 -19.11 -17.44
CA LEU A 432 0.25 -17.93 -17.87
C LEU A 432 1.74 -18.05 -17.50
N GLN A 433 2.60 -17.62 -18.43
CA GLN A 433 4.01 -17.42 -18.13
C GLN A 433 4.13 -16.24 -17.15
N ARG A 434 4.57 -16.51 -15.92
CA ARG A 434 4.70 -15.46 -14.88
C ARG A 434 6.00 -14.70 -14.89
N LEU A 435 7.02 -15.20 -15.57
CA LEU A 435 8.35 -14.58 -15.56
C LEU A 435 8.45 -13.50 -16.63
N SER A 436 8.70 -12.26 -16.20
CA SER A 436 9.02 -11.16 -17.13
C SER A 436 10.25 -11.49 -17.99
N PRO A 437 10.37 -10.92 -19.21
CA PRO A 437 11.56 -11.10 -20.04
C PRO A 437 12.86 -10.71 -19.32
N GLN A 438 12.84 -9.61 -18.56
CA GLN A 438 14.01 -9.12 -17.83
C GLN A 438 14.46 -10.10 -16.74
N ASP A 439 13.53 -10.61 -15.93
CA ASP A 439 13.87 -11.62 -14.92
C ASP A 439 14.38 -12.92 -15.56
N ARG A 440 13.83 -13.30 -16.72
CA ARG A 440 14.31 -14.46 -17.47
C ARG A 440 15.75 -14.29 -17.93
N ASP A 441 16.07 -13.13 -18.51
CA ASP A 441 17.42 -12.83 -18.97
C ASP A 441 18.42 -12.79 -17.81
N ASP A 442 18.01 -12.24 -16.66
CA ASP A 442 18.82 -12.26 -15.45
C ASP A 442 19.06 -13.68 -14.92
N LEU A 443 18.03 -14.52 -14.88
CA LEU A 443 18.20 -15.93 -14.52
C LEU A 443 19.14 -16.64 -15.50
N ILE A 444 19.00 -16.44 -16.81
CA ILE A 444 19.93 -17.00 -17.81
C ILE A 444 21.37 -16.56 -17.49
N ARG A 445 21.57 -15.26 -17.24
CA ARG A 445 22.89 -14.69 -16.94
C ARG A 445 23.49 -15.29 -15.66
N TRP A 446 22.77 -15.29 -14.55
CA TRP A 446 23.25 -15.80 -13.26
C TRP A 446 23.51 -17.30 -13.28
N HIS A 447 22.73 -18.05 -14.04
CA HIS A 447 22.92 -19.49 -14.19
C HIS A 447 23.99 -19.88 -15.22
N THR A 448 24.54 -18.92 -15.97
CA THR A 448 25.68 -19.10 -16.89
C THR A 448 26.99 -18.66 -16.27
N LEU A 449 26.97 -17.71 -15.33
CA LEU A 449 28.14 -17.20 -14.61
C LEU A 449 28.36 -17.98 -13.30
N SER A 450 29.62 -18.17 -12.90
CA SER A 450 29.94 -18.73 -11.58
C SER A 450 29.98 -17.59 -10.57
N HIS A 451 29.01 -17.52 -9.66
CA HIS A 451 28.97 -16.51 -8.59
C HIS A 451 29.41 -17.11 -7.24
N GLU A 452 30.20 -16.35 -6.46
CA GLU A 452 30.45 -16.66 -5.05
C GLU A 452 29.15 -16.48 -4.25
N THR A 453 28.78 -17.48 -3.44
CA THR A 453 27.55 -17.48 -2.63
C THR A 453 27.93 -17.29 -1.16
N ASP A 454 27.27 -16.36 -0.44
CA ASP A 454 27.37 -16.33 1.03
C ASP A 454 26.59 -17.52 1.61
N ASN A 455 27.34 -18.60 1.84
CA ASN A 455 26.80 -19.91 2.25
C ASN A 455 26.52 -20.02 3.75
N SER A 456 26.78 -18.97 4.54
CA SER A 456 26.73 -19.04 6.00
C SER A 456 25.35 -19.44 6.57
N ARG A 457 24.26 -19.17 5.84
CA ARG A 457 22.88 -19.52 6.22
C ARG A 457 22.33 -20.79 5.56
N PHE A 458 23.02 -21.36 4.58
CA PHE A 458 22.56 -22.53 3.82
C PHE A 458 23.11 -23.88 4.33
N HIS A 459 24.01 -23.87 5.32
CA HIS A 459 24.58 -25.07 5.96
C HIS A 459 23.55 -26.05 6.58
N ALA A 460 22.26 -25.69 6.61
CA ALA A 460 21.16 -26.51 7.09
C ALA A 460 20.38 -27.23 5.97
N LEU A 461 20.69 -27.00 4.68
CA LEU A 461 20.07 -27.76 3.58
C LEU A 461 20.45 -29.24 3.75
N ARG A 462 19.47 -30.10 4.03
CA ARG A 462 19.68 -31.53 4.29
C ARG A 462 20.57 -32.16 3.19
N GLY A 463 21.84 -32.41 3.52
CA GLY A 463 22.80 -33.12 2.67
C GLY A 463 23.67 -32.27 1.74
N PHE A 464 23.70 -30.94 1.88
CA PHE A 464 24.56 -30.06 1.06
C PHE A 464 25.38 -29.12 1.97
N ASP A 465 26.71 -29.19 1.89
CA ASP A 465 27.61 -28.30 2.66
C ASP A 465 27.69 -26.89 2.05
N VAL A 466 27.44 -26.76 0.73
CA VAL A 466 27.39 -25.53 -0.08
C VAL A 466 26.40 -25.74 -1.24
N CYS A 467 25.47 -24.81 -1.47
CA CYS A 467 24.62 -24.80 -2.66
C CYS A 467 24.97 -23.57 -3.53
N PRO A 468 25.68 -23.75 -4.65
CA PRO A 468 26.04 -22.63 -5.49
C PRO A 468 24.79 -22.07 -6.19
N SER A 469 24.62 -20.75 -6.19
CA SER A 469 23.44 -20.06 -6.74
C SER A 469 23.15 -20.42 -8.19
N ASN A 470 24.18 -20.74 -8.98
CA ASN A 470 24.04 -21.16 -10.38
C ASN A 470 23.47 -22.58 -10.57
N GLN A 471 23.25 -23.36 -9.51
CA GLN A 471 22.64 -24.70 -9.55
C GLN A 471 21.31 -24.78 -8.80
N THR A 472 20.79 -23.64 -8.36
CA THR A 472 19.56 -23.56 -7.55
C THR A 472 18.48 -22.80 -8.26
N TRP A 473 17.25 -23.33 -8.24
CA TRP A 473 16.10 -22.75 -8.94
C TRP A 473 14.96 -22.48 -7.97
N ILE A 474 14.23 -21.39 -8.17
CA ILE A 474 13.07 -21.05 -7.32
C ILE A 474 11.79 -21.16 -8.15
N VAL A 475 10.89 -22.03 -7.73
CA VAL A 475 9.63 -22.34 -8.43
C VAL A 475 8.41 -22.08 -7.56
N ALA A 476 7.23 -22.01 -8.18
CA ALA A 476 5.99 -21.90 -7.45
C ALA A 476 5.77 -23.17 -6.59
N PRO A 477 5.49 -23.07 -5.28
CA PRO A 477 5.42 -24.25 -4.41
C PRO A 477 4.37 -25.30 -4.82
N LYS A 478 3.29 -24.85 -5.49
CA LYS A 478 2.20 -25.69 -6.00
C LYS A 478 2.40 -26.13 -7.45
N ASN A 479 3.32 -25.54 -8.20
CA ASN A 479 3.56 -25.84 -9.61
C ASN A 479 5.05 -25.73 -9.96
N ILE A 480 5.72 -26.87 -10.04
CA ILE A 480 7.16 -26.94 -10.33
C ILE A 480 7.52 -26.52 -11.75
N ASP A 481 6.55 -26.52 -12.68
CA ASP A 481 6.73 -26.08 -14.06
C ASP A 481 6.67 -24.54 -14.21
N GLN A 482 6.67 -23.82 -13.09
CA GLN A 482 6.58 -22.37 -13.09
C GLN A 482 7.68 -21.75 -12.22
N LEU A 483 8.65 -21.10 -12.85
CA LEU A 483 9.59 -20.22 -12.18
C LEU A 483 8.84 -19.00 -11.59
N VAL A 484 9.32 -18.50 -10.46
CA VAL A 484 8.79 -17.27 -9.86
C VAL A 484 9.67 -16.07 -10.22
N PRO A 485 9.09 -14.85 -10.34
CA PRO A 485 9.87 -13.62 -10.52
C PRO A 485 10.89 -13.38 -9.41
N VAL A 486 11.96 -12.67 -9.73
CA VAL A 486 13.02 -12.31 -8.80
C VAL A 486 12.44 -11.46 -7.66
N GLY A 487 12.86 -11.73 -6.42
CA GLY A 487 12.27 -11.13 -5.22
C GLY A 487 11.00 -11.80 -4.71
N SER A 488 10.36 -12.68 -5.49
CA SER A 488 9.20 -13.47 -5.05
C SER A 488 9.65 -14.71 -4.29
N ILE A 489 8.89 -15.08 -3.26
CA ILE A 489 9.16 -16.30 -2.48
C ILE A 489 8.64 -17.51 -3.25
N GLY A 490 9.45 -18.56 -3.31
CA GLY A 490 9.07 -19.85 -3.89
C GLY A 490 9.83 -21.00 -3.25
N GLU A 491 9.63 -22.20 -3.79
CA GLU A 491 10.33 -23.41 -3.34
C GLU A 491 11.67 -23.57 -4.06
N LEU A 492 12.71 -23.87 -3.28
CA LEU A 492 14.05 -24.09 -3.76
C LEU A 492 14.22 -25.52 -4.32
N LEU A 493 14.67 -25.60 -5.57
CA LEU A 493 15.11 -26.83 -6.24
C LEU A 493 16.63 -26.77 -6.47
N VAL A 494 17.29 -27.92 -6.45
CA VAL A 494 18.74 -28.03 -6.67
C VAL A 494 19.00 -29.00 -7.82
N GLU A 495 19.91 -28.63 -8.72
CA GLU A 495 20.42 -29.49 -9.80
C GLU A 495 21.16 -30.70 -9.25
N MET A 496 20.94 -31.87 -9.88
CA MET A 496 21.62 -33.10 -9.50
C MET A 496 22.84 -33.36 -10.39
N THR A 497 24.02 -33.45 -9.78
CA THR A 497 25.26 -33.92 -10.41
C THR A 497 25.51 -35.41 -10.09
N PRO A 498 26.32 -36.15 -10.89
CA PRO A 498 26.63 -37.56 -10.62
C PRO A 498 27.21 -37.85 -9.22
N SER A 499 27.90 -36.88 -8.60
CA SER A 499 28.45 -36.96 -7.25
C SER A 499 27.42 -36.79 -6.12
N THR A 500 26.23 -36.26 -6.42
CA THR A 500 25.12 -36.10 -5.45
C THR A 500 24.10 -37.25 -5.52
N ARG A 501 24.41 -38.28 -6.33
CA ARG A 501 23.52 -39.39 -6.66
C ARG A 501 23.50 -40.48 -5.59
N ASP A 502 24.45 -40.46 -4.66
CA ASP A 502 24.48 -41.33 -3.49
C ASP A 502 23.80 -40.65 -2.31
N LEU A 503 22.63 -41.18 -1.89
CA LEU A 503 22.21 -41.41 -0.49
C LEU A 503 20.70 -41.73 -0.43
N SER A 504 20.37 -43.01 -0.62
CA SER A 504 19.35 -43.77 0.14
C SER A 504 17.88 -43.28 0.21
N THR A 505 17.43 -42.29 -0.56
CA THR A 505 16.01 -41.88 -0.54
C THR A 505 15.41 -41.94 -1.94
N GLN A 506 14.20 -42.50 -2.02
CA GLN A 506 13.32 -42.53 -3.20
C GLN A 506 12.90 -41.10 -3.63
N ALA A 507 13.85 -40.22 -3.93
CA ALA A 507 13.58 -38.87 -4.37
C ALA A 507 13.09 -38.94 -5.83
N SER A 508 11.84 -38.53 -6.07
CA SER A 508 11.29 -38.33 -7.40
C SER A 508 12.11 -37.26 -8.13
N HIS A 509 12.97 -37.68 -9.06
CA HIS A 509 13.68 -36.77 -9.96
C HIS A 509 12.67 -35.93 -10.74
N LEU A 510 12.92 -34.62 -10.83
CA LEU A 510 12.07 -33.68 -11.56
C LEU A 510 12.78 -33.21 -12.82
N SER A 511 12.02 -33.07 -13.91
CA SER A 511 12.47 -32.47 -15.17
C SER A 511 11.41 -31.49 -15.65
N PRO A 512 11.31 -30.29 -15.04
CA PRO A 512 10.33 -29.29 -15.45
C PRO A 512 10.57 -28.81 -16.88
N ARG A 513 9.50 -28.43 -17.60
CA ARG A 513 9.58 -28.05 -19.03
C ARG A 513 10.50 -26.86 -19.28
N TRP A 514 10.53 -25.90 -18.36
CA TRP A 514 11.34 -24.71 -18.52
C TRP A 514 12.84 -25.00 -18.43
N LEU A 515 13.27 -26.11 -17.81
CA LEU A 515 14.68 -26.42 -17.56
C LEU A 515 15.49 -26.59 -18.85
N GLU A 516 14.86 -27.12 -19.91
CA GLU A 516 15.48 -27.30 -21.23
C GLU A 516 15.90 -25.98 -21.88
N ASN A 517 15.30 -24.86 -21.46
CA ASN A 517 15.70 -23.53 -21.93
C ASN A 517 17.01 -23.03 -21.29
N PHE A 518 17.43 -23.63 -20.16
CA PHE A 518 18.58 -23.17 -19.38
C PHE A 518 19.69 -24.20 -19.27
N ARG A 519 19.38 -25.48 -19.47
CA ARG A 519 20.28 -26.61 -19.29
C ARG A 519 20.14 -27.63 -20.41
N PRO A 520 21.20 -28.38 -20.73
CA PRO A 520 21.10 -29.51 -21.66
C PRO A 520 20.06 -30.53 -21.21
N SER A 521 19.41 -31.17 -22.19
CA SER A 521 18.45 -32.25 -21.94
C SER A 521 19.05 -33.36 -21.07
N GLY A 522 18.27 -33.86 -20.12
CA GLY A 522 18.71 -34.87 -19.15
C GLY A 522 19.22 -34.33 -17.82
N THR A 523 19.33 -33.01 -17.66
CA THR A 523 19.53 -32.38 -16.35
C THR A 523 18.29 -32.60 -15.49
N THR A 524 18.47 -33.01 -14.23
CA THR A 524 17.34 -33.27 -13.31
C THR A 524 17.48 -32.45 -12.03
N LEU A 525 16.35 -32.11 -11.44
CA LEU A 525 16.25 -31.33 -10.21
C LEU A 525 15.69 -32.18 -9.07
N ARG A 526 16.01 -31.75 -7.84
CA ARG A 526 15.45 -32.30 -6.60
C ARG A 526 14.79 -31.20 -5.78
N ARG A 527 13.62 -31.50 -5.20
CA ARG A 527 12.99 -30.63 -4.19
C ARG A 527 13.79 -30.64 -2.90
N THR A 528 14.03 -29.45 -2.34
CA THR A 528 14.66 -29.31 -1.02
C THR A 528 13.64 -29.33 0.12
N GLY A 529 12.40 -28.90 -0.15
CA GLY A 529 11.40 -28.61 0.88
C GLY A 529 11.57 -27.24 1.55
N GLU A 530 12.53 -26.44 1.07
CA GLU A 530 12.89 -25.14 1.61
C GLU A 530 12.33 -24.02 0.74
N LEU A 531 12.02 -22.89 1.37
CA LEU A 531 11.55 -21.68 0.71
C LEU A 531 12.68 -20.67 0.62
N GLY A 532 12.75 -19.97 -0.51
CA GLY A 532 13.73 -18.94 -0.77
C GLY A 532 13.20 -17.89 -1.75
N LYS A 533 13.98 -16.83 -1.93
CA LYS A 533 13.82 -15.87 -3.03
C LYS A 533 15.19 -15.48 -3.58
N TYR A 534 15.24 -15.05 -4.84
CA TYR A 534 16.42 -14.37 -5.36
C TYR A 534 16.44 -12.92 -4.89
N SER A 535 17.61 -12.46 -4.46
CA SER A 535 17.93 -11.05 -4.30
C SER A 535 18.17 -10.40 -5.67
N GLN A 536 18.33 -9.08 -5.69
CA GLN A 536 18.50 -8.30 -6.92
C GLN A 536 19.79 -8.64 -7.68
N ASP A 537 20.81 -9.12 -6.98
CA ASP A 537 22.12 -9.53 -7.51
C ASP A 537 22.19 -11.02 -7.91
N GLY A 538 21.11 -11.77 -7.73
CA GLY A 538 21.04 -13.22 -7.98
C GLY A 538 21.49 -14.09 -6.81
N SER A 539 21.88 -13.49 -5.67
CA SER A 539 22.09 -14.25 -4.44
C SER A 539 20.78 -14.84 -3.92
N LEU A 540 20.86 -15.95 -3.20
CA LEU A 540 19.69 -16.61 -2.61
C LEU A 540 19.45 -16.09 -1.20
N VAL A 541 18.20 -15.75 -0.90
CA VAL A 541 17.74 -15.42 0.45
C VAL A 541 16.90 -16.58 0.96
N TYR A 542 17.38 -17.24 2.02
CA TYR A 542 16.64 -18.28 2.72
C TYR A 542 15.44 -17.69 3.48
N ILE A 543 14.26 -18.32 3.36
CA ILE A 543 13.03 -17.88 4.04
C ILE A 543 12.63 -18.84 5.17
N GLY A 544 12.78 -20.16 4.98
CA GLY A 544 12.35 -21.14 5.97
C GLY A 544 11.88 -22.44 5.31
N LYS A 545 11.45 -23.43 6.12
CA LYS A 545 10.92 -24.68 5.58
C LYS A 545 9.49 -24.50 5.13
N ARG A 546 9.15 -25.08 3.97
CA ARG A 546 7.79 -25.05 3.41
C ARG A 546 6.74 -25.63 4.37
N GLU A 547 7.09 -26.68 5.10
CA GLU A 547 6.22 -27.36 6.07
C GLU A 547 5.95 -26.56 7.36
N ASN A 548 6.77 -25.55 7.64
CA ASN A 548 6.63 -24.68 8.82
C ASN A 548 5.90 -23.37 8.50
N ARG A 549 5.40 -23.25 7.27
CA ARG A 549 4.57 -22.14 6.86
C ARG A 549 3.10 -22.48 7.09
N ILE A 550 2.44 -21.73 7.97
CA ILE A 550 1.08 -22.05 8.43
C ILE A 550 0.11 -20.90 8.18
N LYS A 551 -1.18 -21.23 8.06
CA LYS A 551 -2.27 -20.25 8.01
C LYS A 551 -2.73 -19.92 9.44
N LEU A 552 -2.51 -18.69 9.87
CA LEU A 552 -2.96 -18.17 11.16
C LEU A 552 -4.07 -17.14 10.94
N GLY A 553 -5.33 -17.56 11.17
CA GLY A 553 -6.50 -16.76 10.83
C GLY A 553 -6.55 -16.43 9.34
N SER A 554 -6.44 -15.15 9.01
CA SER A 554 -6.43 -14.63 7.63
C SER A 554 -5.04 -14.47 7.03
N ARG A 555 -3.95 -14.76 7.75
CA ARG A 555 -2.57 -14.55 7.27
C ARG A 555 -1.82 -15.87 7.13
N ILE A 556 -0.76 -15.85 6.34
CA ILE A 556 0.22 -16.92 6.27
C ILE A 556 1.47 -16.45 7.01
N VAL A 557 2.00 -17.29 7.90
CA VAL A 557 3.11 -16.95 8.80
C VAL A 557 4.18 -18.04 8.72
N GLN A 558 5.44 -17.61 8.69
CA GLN A 558 6.60 -18.50 8.79
C GLN A 558 6.98 -18.67 10.27
N LEU A 559 6.91 -19.88 10.80
CA LEU A 559 7.15 -20.14 12.22
C LEU A 559 8.61 -19.86 12.64
N GLU A 560 9.57 -20.13 11.76
CA GLU A 560 11.00 -19.88 11.99
C GLU A 560 11.31 -18.41 12.18
N ALA A 561 10.59 -17.52 11.48
CA ALA A 561 10.78 -16.07 11.65
C ALA A 561 10.36 -15.64 13.06
N ILE A 562 9.22 -16.12 13.55
CA ILE A 562 8.78 -15.88 14.94
C ILE A 562 9.80 -16.42 15.93
N GLU A 563 10.29 -17.64 15.69
CA GLU A 563 11.31 -18.25 16.54
C GLU A 563 12.60 -17.45 16.57
N GLU A 564 13.07 -16.93 15.44
CA GLU A 564 14.27 -16.10 15.35
C GLU A 564 14.10 -14.79 16.12
N THR A 565 12.94 -14.13 15.98
CA THR A 565 12.62 -12.93 16.77
C THR A 565 12.62 -13.22 18.27
N ILE A 566 11.97 -14.30 18.72
CA ILE A 566 11.93 -14.64 20.15
C ILE A 566 13.31 -15.08 20.65
N ARG A 567 14.08 -15.82 19.84
CA ARG A 567 15.44 -16.29 20.15
C ARG A 567 16.44 -15.15 20.32
N SER A 568 16.16 -13.96 19.75
CA SER A 568 16.97 -12.75 19.99
C SER A 568 16.97 -12.30 21.46
N CYS A 569 15.98 -12.73 22.25
CA CYS A 569 15.95 -12.46 23.69
C CYS A 569 17.08 -13.19 24.41
N ASN A 570 17.84 -12.46 25.23
CA ASN A 570 19.05 -12.99 25.88
C ASN A 570 18.79 -14.21 26.79
N GLN A 571 17.56 -14.37 27.32
CA GLN A 571 17.14 -15.45 28.20
C GLN A 571 16.90 -16.78 27.48
N VAL A 572 16.65 -16.75 26.16
CA VAL A 572 16.26 -17.94 25.39
C VAL A 572 17.50 -18.72 24.95
N LYS A 573 17.54 -20.02 25.25
CA LYS A 573 18.59 -20.95 24.77
C LYS A 573 18.18 -21.56 23.42
N ASP A 574 17.05 -22.26 23.38
CA ASP A 574 16.42 -22.77 22.17
C ASP A 574 14.90 -22.51 22.23
N ILE A 575 14.27 -22.49 21.07
CA ILE A 575 12.82 -22.34 20.93
C ILE A 575 12.33 -23.12 19.71
N VAL A 576 11.12 -23.67 19.84
CA VAL A 576 10.30 -24.14 18.75
C VAL A 576 8.88 -23.60 18.91
N VAL A 577 8.31 -23.09 17.82
CA VAL A 577 6.92 -22.66 17.77
C VAL A 577 6.15 -23.63 16.88
N VAL A 578 4.96 -24.02 17.34
CA VAL A 578 4.04 -24.86 16.57
C VAL A 578 2.63 -24.28 16.62
N SER A 579 1.77 -24.73 15.72
CA SER A 579 0.34 -24.43 15.79
C SER A 579 -0.46 -25.54 16.50
N LYS A 580 -1.46 -25.14 17.28
CA LYS A 580 -2.47 -26.01 17.88
C LYS A 580 -3.85 -25.40 17.69
N ILE A 581 -4.88 -26.22 17.48
CA ILE A 581 -6.27 -25.73 17.46
C ILE A 581 -6.75 -25.62 18.90
N ILE A 582 -7.05 -24.41 19.35
CA ILE A 582 -7.56 -24.10 20.69
C ILE A 582 -8.88 -23.36 20.52
N SER A 583 -9.96 -23.90 21.08
CA SER A 583 -11.33 -23.35 20.96
C SER A 583 -11.74 -23.06 19.51
N GLY A 584 -11.45 -24.02 18.60
CA GLY A 584 -11.80 -23.92 17.18
C GLY A 584 -10.96 -22.95 16.35
N ARG A 585 -9.89 -22.35 16.92
CA ARG A 585 -8.98 -21.45 16.21
C ARG A 585 -7.54 -21.98 16.25
N THR A 586 -6.83 -21.87 15.13
CA THR A 586 -5.38 -22.10 15.10
C THR A 586 -4.69 -21.04 15.96
N ARG A 587 -3.90 -21.47 16.95
CA ARG A 587 -3.11 -20.63 17.86
C ARG A 587 -1.66 -21.09 17.86
N LEU A 588 -0.75 -20.16 18.15
CA LEU A 588 0.67 -20.43 18.29
C LEU A 588 1.00 -20.88 19.72
N VAL A 589 1.82 -21.92 19.83
CA VAL A 589 2.36 -22.48 21.07
C VAL A 589 3.87 -22.45 20.98
N ALA A 590 4.53 -21.78 21.94
CA ALA A 590 5.97 -21.76 22.07
C ALA A 590 6.44 -22.78 23.10
N VAL A 591 7.44 -23.58 22.74
CA VAL A 591 8.16 -24.45 23.65
C VAL A 591 9.60 -23.96 23.71
N VAL A 592 10.04 -23.52 24.89
CA VAL A 592 11.30 -22.80 25.09
C VAL A 592 12.20 -23.51 26.09
N THR A 593 13.51 -23.45 25.86
CA THR A 593 14.54 -23.72 26.85
C THR A 593 15.21 -22.40 27.23
N LEU A 594 15.56 -22.22 28.50
CA LEU A 594 16.10 -20.96 29.01
C LEU A 594 17.60 -21.12 29.33
N LYS A 595 18.38 -20.06 29.14
CA LYS A 595 19.81 -20.05 29.49
C LYS A 595 20.00 -20.11 31.00
N GLY A 596 21.03 -20.83 31.45
CA GLY A 596 21.34 -20.98 32.89
C GLY A 596 20.41 -21.93 33.64
N ILE A 597 19.40 -22.50 32.97
CA ILE A 597 18.47 -23.48 33.54
C ILE A 597 18.76 -24.82 32.91
N GLU A 598 19.80 -25.49 33.41
CA GLU A 598 20.25 -26.78 32.90
C GLU A 598 19.81 -27.88 33.86
N ALA A 599 18.84 -28.69 33.44
CA ALA A 599 18.65 -30.00 34.05
C ALA A 599 19.51 -31.01 33.26
N ALA A 600 20.12 -31.96 33.96
CA ALA A 600 20.85 -33.05 33.31
C ALA A 600 19.87 -33.83 32.42
N ALA A 601 19.95 -33.60 31.10
CA ALA A 601 19.06 -34.26 30.14
C ALA A 601 19.34 -35.76 30.17
N LYS A 602 18.40 -36.56 30.69
CA LYS A 602 18.53 -38.03 30.72
C LYS A 602 18.65 -38.65 29.33
N ASP A 603 18.04 -38.02 28.32
CA ASP A 603 18.09 -38.39 26.90
C ASP A 603 17.96 -37.11 26.05
N PRO A 604 18.97 -36.73 25.26
CA PRO A 604 18.94 -35.53 24.41
C PRO A 604 17.97 -35.65 23.22
N TRP A 605 17.45 -36.86 22.96
CA TRP A 605 16.55 -37.14 21.84
C TRP A 605 15.07 -37.04 22.23
N GLN A 606 14.76 -36.83 23.51
CA GLN A 606 13.40 -36.71 24.02
C GLN A 606 13.16 -35.34 24.65
N LEU A 607 11.91 -34.87 24.56
CA LEU A 607 11.47 -33.68 25.25
C LEU A 607 11.38 -33.96 26.75
N GLN A 608 12.04 -33.15 27.58
CA GLN A 608 12.01 -33.32 29.03
C GLN A 608 11.27 -32.18 29.73
N PRO A 609 10.22 -32.49 30.52
CA PRO A 609 9.48 -31.47 31.27
C PRO A 609 10.37 -30.86 32.34
N LEU A 610 10.10 -29.60 32.69
CA LEU A 610 10.85 -28.88 33.71
C LEU A 610 10.63 -29.51 35.10
N PRO A 611 11.69 -29.77 35.89
CA PRO A 611 11.57 -30.20 37.27
C PRO A 611 10.79 -29.20 38.13
N ALA A 612 9.95 -29.68 39.04
CA ALA A 612 9.09 -28.84 39.88
C ALA A 612 9.87 -27.76 40.67
N ALA A 613 11.09 -28.07 41.10
CA ALA A 613 11.96 -27.16 41.85
C ALA A 613 12.45 -25.94 41.05
N LEU A 614 12.40 -25.99 39.71
CA LEU A 614 12.87 -24.90 38.84
C LEU A 614 11.73 -24.02 38.32
N ILE A 615 10.46 -24.38 38.57
CA ILE A 615 9.29 -23.68 38.02
C ILE A 615 9.27 -22.20 38.43
N SER A 616 9.47 -21.89 39.71
CA SER A 616 9.44 -20.51 40.21
C SER A 616 10.50 -19.64 39.53
N THR A 617 11.74 -20.15 39.42
CA THR A 617 12.85 -19.43 38.79
C THR A 617 12.64 -19.21 37.30
N THR A 618 12.00 -20.16 36.61
CA THR A 618 11.71 -20.01 35.17
C THR A 618 10.62 -18.99 34.86
N ASN A 619 9.70 -18.72 35.81
CA ASN A 619 8.58 -17.82 35.56
C ASN A 619 9.03 -16.38 35.30
N ASP A 620 10.02 -15.89 36.04
CA ASP A 620 10.56 -14.54 35.88
C ASP A 620 11.26 -14.39 34.51
N CYS A 621 12.10 -15.36 34.15
CA CYS A 621 12.74 -15.40 32.83
C CYS A 621 11.70 -15.48 31.70
N LEU A 622 10.68 -16.34 31.85
CA LEU A 622 9.61 -16.48 30.85
C LEU A 622 8.80 -15.19 30.70
N HIS A 623 8.56 -14.45 31.78
CA HIS A 623 7.89 -13.16 31.75
C HIS A 623 8.67 -12.16 30.89
N VAL A 624 9.99 -12.07 31.04
CA VAL A 624 10.86 -11.23 30.20
C VAL A 624 10.79 -11.65 28.73
N VAL A 625 10.82 -12.95 28.44
CA VAL A 625 10.71 -13.47 27.07
C VAL A 625 9.37 -13.09 26.44
N ARG A 626 8.26 -13.21 27.20
CA ARG A 626 6.93 -12.82 26.72
C ARG A 626 6.83 -11.34 26.43
N GLN A 627 7.32 -10.48 27.32
CA GLN A 627 7.34 -9.04 27.08
C GLN A 627 8.17 -8.67 25.83
N ASN A 628 9.33 -9.31 25.64
CA ASN A 628 10.14 -9.09 24.45
C ASN A 628 9.38 -9.50 23.17
N ALA A 629 8.70 -10.66 23.21
CA ALA A 629 7.87 -11.11 22.09
C ALA A 629 6.71 -10.15 21.80
N GLU A 630 6.01 -9.66 22.82
CA GLU A 630 4.91 -8.69 22.68
C GLU A 630 5.35 -7.34 22.11
N MET A 631 6.58 -6.91 22.39
CA MET A 631 7.15 -5.68 21.84
C MET A 631 7.70 -5.84 20.42
N SER A 632 8.19 -7.03 20.06
CA SER A 632 8.88 -7.27 18.79
C SER A 632 8.02 -7.92 17.71
N LEU A 633 6.92 -8.58 18.08
CA LEU A 633 6.01 -9.25 17.15
C LEU A 633 4.69 -8.50 17.03
N GLU A 634 3.98 -8.74 15.93
CA GLU A 634 2.59 -8.33 15.84
C GLU A 634 1.72 -9.12 16.84
N LEU A 635 0.64 -8.50 17.35
CA LEU A 635 -0.24 -9.07 18.37
C LEU A 635 -0.74 -10.50 18.07
N ASN A 636 -0.95 -10.84 16.80
CA ASN A 636 -1.40 -12.17 16.40
C ASN A 636 -0.28 -13.20 16.25
N ASP A 637 0.97 -12.76 16.12
CA ASP A 637 2.14 -13.63 15.95
C ASP A 637 2.80 -13.98 17.30
N VAL A 638 2.37 -13.34 18.40
CA VAL A 638 2.76 -13.70 19.76
C VAL A 638 2.13 -15.06 20.14
N PRO A 639 2.95 -16.05 20.55
CA PRO A 639 2.45 -17.32 21.09
C PRO A 639 1.52 -17.11 22.29
N VAL A 640 0.38 -17.80 22.28
CA VAL A 640 -0.64 -17.65 23.34
C VAL A 640 -0.40 -18.63 24.49
N VAL A 641 0.27 -19.74 24.19
CA VAL A 641 0.64 -20.77 25.15
C VAL A 641 2.15 -20.91 25.14
N TRP A 642 2.74 -20.99 26.33
CA TRP A 642 4.18 -21.12 26.51
C TRP A 642 4.49 -22.29 27.44
N HIS A 643 5.33 -23.20 26.98
CA HIS A 643 5.88 -24.29 27.79
C HIS A 643 7.37 -24.10 27.95
N VAL A 644 7.85 -24.10 29.19
CA VAL A 644 9.28 -24.17 29.48
C VAL A 644 9.66 -25.63 29.67
N VAL A 645 10.66 -26.08 28.94
CA VAL A 645 11.17 -27.46 29.00
C VAL A 645 12.65 -27.45 29.30
N SER A 646 13.16 -28.55 29.86
CA SER A 646 14.58 -28.70 30.16
C SER A 646 15.41 -29.01 28.92
N SER A 647 14.86 -29.76 27.96
CA SER A 647 15.49 -30.07 26.69
C SER A 647 14.46 -30.23 25.58
N LEU A 648 14.85 -29.83 24.37
CA LEU A 648 14.10 -30.07 23.13
C LEU A 648 14.69 -31.28 22.39
N PRO A 649 13.86 -32.15 21.80
CA PRO A 649 14.33 -33.30 21.04
C PRO A 649 15.01 -32.83 19.75
N ARG A 650 16.06 -33.54 19.30
CA ARG A 650 16.81 -33.20 18.08
C ARG A 650 16.85 -34.36 17.08
N ILE A 651 16.97 -34.07 15.78
CA ILE A 651 17.19 -35.05 14.71
C ILE A 651 18.66 -34.97 14.31
N LYS A 652 19.36 -36.13 14.33
CA LYS A 652 20.80 -36.24 13.95
C LYS A 652 21.73 -35.25 14.69
N GLY A 653 21.33 -34.82 15.88
CA GLY A 653 22.12 -33.99 16.79
C GLY A 653 22.16 -32.51 16.47
N ARG A 654 21.43 -32.03 15.44
CA ARG A 654 21.46 -30.63 15.02
C ARG A 654 20.08 -29.97 15.08
N ASP A 655 19.14 -30.42 14.25
CA ASP A 655 17.83 -29.77 14.11
C ASP A 655 16.86 -30.19 15.21
N ILE A 656 16.00 -29.30 15.69
CA ILE A 656 14.92 -29.65 16.63
C ILE A 656 13.89 -30.54 15.93
N ASP A 657 13.48 -31.64 16.57
CA ASP A 657 12.41 -32.51 16.09
C ASP A 657 11.04 -31.89 16.38
N ARG A 658 10.53 -31.13 15.42
CA ARG A 658 9.21 -30.48 15.52
C ARG A 658 8.06 -31.47 15.61
N GLU A 659 8.16 -32.64 14.96
CA GLU A 659 7.09 -33.63 15.01
C GLU A 659 7.01 -34.28 16.39
N ALA A 660 8.16 -34.60 17.00
CA ALA A 660 8.19 -35.06 18.38
C ALA A 660 7.56 -34.03 19.34
N VAL A 661 7.85 -32.73 19.15
CA VAL A 661 7.24 -31.65 19.95
C VAL A 661 5.73 -31.55 19.71
N ARG A 662 5.28 -31.64 18.45
CA ARG A 662 3.85 -31.63 18.10
C ARG A 662 3.10 -32.80 18.72
N LEU A 663 3.69 -34.00 18.70
CA LEU A 663 3.13 -35.19 19.33
C LEU A 663 3.05 -35.01 20.85
N TRP A 664 4.12 -34.54 21.50
CA TRP A 664 4.12 -34.26 22.93
C TRP A 664 3.02 -33.27 23.34
N LEU A 665 2.83 -32.19 22.57
CA LEU A 665 1.78 -31.19 22.83
C LEU A 665 0.33 -31.72 22.67
N LYS A 666 0.12 -32.91 22.09
CA LYS A 666 -1.20 -33.55 22.09
C LYS A 666 -1.55 -34.14 23.45
N ASP A 667 -0.55 -34.63 24.17
CA ASP A 667 -0.71 -35.31 25.46
C ASP A 667 -0.70 -34.33 26.65
N VAL A 668 -0.16 -33.13 26.42
CA VAL A 668 -0.16 -32.03 27.39
C VAL A 668 -1.48 -31.26 27.30
N LYS A 669 -2.23 -31.28 28.41
CA LYS A 669 -3.52 -30.58 28.56
C LYS A 669 -3.38 -29.07 28.52
#